data_AF-A0A7C8CJN8-F1
#
_entry.id   AF-A0A7C8CJN8-F1
#
_cell.length_a   1.000
_cell.length_b   1.000
_cell.length_c   1.000
_cell.angle_alpha   90.00
_cell.angle_beta   90.00
_cell.angle_gamma   90.00
#
_symmetry.space_group_name_H-M   'P 1'
#
loop_
_entity.id
_entity.type
_entity.pdbx_description
1 polymer ?
#
loop_
_entity_poly.entity_id
_entity_poly.type
_entity_poly.pdbx_seq_one_letter_code
_entity_poly.pdbx_strand_id
1 'polypeptide(L)'
;MSVRRRLVPEVIQSSAMDCGPAALKALMEGFGLPVSYGRLREACQTDVDGTSITTLEEVANRLGLTCEEIVIPRDHLFVEEAGALPAVVVVRHANGETHFVVVWSVHGPFVQIMDPAVGRRWIRRRELIEQLYVHALPVPAEEWREWAGSDEFIKPLRRQLEDVGVLPAPLIETALADPGWTALGALDAATRMVTAIVRSQGLARGDEAAAVIKRFAEAAVAQLDGAHDALAIPTEYWSVRPSESDADGVPQVMLSGAVMVRALGRGEAATESLSPELTAALRELPPRPLRELLDLLRRDGLGAPMVLASVVAFAAAIPLLEALVFRGLIDMGSVLGLPIERFTAVMALAVMMVVGLGLKLPVAWSVAGLGRALEVRLRSAFYEKIPRLGDRYFRSRLVSDMAERSHSVHELRILPELGERFLSASTRMALTTAGIIWLDPAGAAFAVVAALLCVGLPLIFHPLLSEQALRVRAHLGGLSHFYLDALLGLAPIRAHGAGRAVRREHEALVVEWGRSALSLQRSAVLVEGALTAAGFALGVGLILMHVGRGANGSTLLLVYWVLSLPTLGTELAVVSRQYPSLRSVLLRLLEPLSAPDGEAEARAGAADGVGAREPKPNAEPSHDHPAASKGMSIRFDDVSVRAAGLEILEDVNLEIPAGQHVAVVGPSGAGKSTFVGLMLGWHWPAQGTIHVDGHVLEGETFAAVRRASAWVDPSVQVWARPLLENLRYGGARETALGPTLEAAGLIEVLEQLPDGLQTDLGEGGGLVSGGEGQRVRLGRALLREDNRLVLLDEPFRGLDRSQRSVLLRRARTWWSDSTLVCVTHDMHETAAFDRVLVIEEGRIVEDGSPGSLSSDPNSRYRALLDAERAVGSSMWSGENWRRVRLEDGTLHEDNRGDADGLEPEEAR
;
A
#
# COMPACT_ATOMS: atom_id res chain seq x y z
N MET A 1 3.21 34.37 8.38
CA MET A 1 3.87 34.11 7.07
C MET A 1 4.35 32.66 7.08
N SER A 2 3.67 31.76 6.38
CA SER A 2 3.90 30.32 6.52
C SER A 2 5.24 29.91 5.91
N VAL A 3 5.96 29.03 6.61
CA VAL A 3 7.23 28.43 6.19
C VAL A 3 6.93 27.37 5.13
N ARG A 4 6.50 27.81 3.95
CA ARG A 4 6.27 26.95 2.78
C ARG A 4 7.60 26.70 2.08
N ARG A 5 7.96 25.43 1.86
CA ARG A 5 9.17 25.08 1.10
C ARG A 5 9.02 25.48 -0.37
N ARG A 6 10.14 25.90 -0.99
CA ARG A 6 10.15 26.26 -2.42
C ARG A 6 9.89 25.05 -3.33
N LEU A 7 10.39 23.88 -2.93
CA LEU A 7 10.16 22.61 -3.61
C LEU A 7 9.28 21.74 -2.74
N VAL A 8 8.31 21.08 -3.36
CA VAL A 8 7.56 19.99 -2.71
C VAL A 8 8.54 18.88 -2.27
N PRO A 9 8.44 18.39 -1.02
CA PRO A 9 9.16 17.20 -0.57
C PRO A 9 8.81 15.98 -1.40
N GLU A 10 9.82 15.14 -1.68
CA GLU A 10 9.61 13.92 -2.44
C GLU A 10 9.26 12.77 -1.51
N VAL A 11 8.01 12.29 -1.61
CA VAL A 11 7.48 11.14 -0.87
C VAL A 11 7.02 10.08 -1.87
N ILE A 12 7.78 9.00 -1.99
CA ILE A 12 7.43 7.88 -2.87
C ILE A 12 6.53 6.91 -2.11
N GLN A 13 5.43 6.52 -2.76
CA GLN A 13 4.50 5.54 -2.21
C GLN A 13 5.18 4.18 -2.06
N SER A 14 4.94 3.50 -0.94
CA SER A 14 5.44 2.13 -0.71
C SER A 14 4.60 1.05 -1.38
N SER A 15 3.37 1.38 -1.76
CA SER A 15 2.38 0.52 -2.37
C SER A 15 1.54 1.33 -3.37
N ALA A 16 0.95 0.69 -4.37
CA ALA A 16 0.10 1.35 -5.36
C ALA A 16 -1.12 2.04 -4.72
N MET A 17 -1.62 1.50 -3.61
CA MET A 17 -2.81 2.02 -2.91
C MET A 17 -2.53 3.27 -2.05
N ASP A 18 -1.25 3.64 -1.87
CA ASP A 18 -0.86 4.69 -0.93
C ASP A 18 -0.75 6.09 -1.55
N CYS A 19 -1.24 6.29 -2.77
CA CYS A 19 -1.07 7.58 -3.44
C CYS A 19 -1.66 8.75 -2.62
N GLY A 20 -2.80 8.54 -1.93
CA GLY A 20 -3.42 9.51 -1.04
C GLY A 20 -2.54 9.88 0.17
N PRO A 21 -2.21 8.92 1.07
CA PRO A 21 -1.33 9.17 2.21
C PRO A 21 0.04 9.72 1.81
N ALA A 22 0.62 9.25 0.71
CA ALA A 22 1.89 9.77 0.21
C ALA A 22 1.79 11.23 -0.25
N ALA A 23 0.72 11.58 -0.97
CA ALA A 23 0.43 12.94 -1.38
C ALA A 23 0.19 13.86 -0.18
N LEU A 24 -0.59 13.42 0.80
CA LEU A 24 -0.85 14.17 2.03
C LEU A 24 0.44 14.39 2.82
N LYS A 25 1.28 13.37 2.98
CA LYS A 25 2.59 13.52 3.62
C LYS A 25 3.47 14.55 2.90
N ALA A 26 3.54 14.49 1.57
CA ALA A 26 4.32 15.45 0.78
C ALA A 26 3.81 16.89 0.98
N LEU A 27 2.48 17.06 1.00
CA LEU A 27 1.83 18.33 1.26
C LEU A 27 2.18 18.85 2.67
N MET A 28 1.97 18.04 3.71
CA MET A 28 2.24 18.38 5.11
C MET A 28 3.72 18.71 5.38
N GLU A 29 4.65 17.87 4.91
CA GLU A 29 6.09 18.14 5.04
C GLU A 29 6.50 19.42 4.28
N GLY A 30 5.79 19.75 3.20
CA GLY A 30 5.99 20.97 2.41
C GLY A 30 5.63 22.23 3.20
N PHE A 31 4.66 22.13 4.11
CA PHE A 31 4.35 23.13 5.12
C PHE A 31 5.18 22.96 6.39
N GLY A 32 6.09 21.98 6.47
CA GLY A 32 6.98 21.73 7.61
C GLY A 32 6.33 21.04 8.81
N LEU A 33 5.24 20.30 8.59
CA LEU A 33 4.61 19.40 9.57
C LEU A 33 5.14 17.97 9.33
N PRO A 34 6.08 17.47 10.15
CA PRO A 34 6.59 16.12 9.99
C PRO A 34 5.53 15.09 10.44
N VAL A 35 5.26 14.09 9.60
CA VAL A 35 4.32 13.01 9.92
C VAL A 35 4.90 11.65 9.53
N SER A 36 4.59 10.62 10.33
CA SER A 36 4.95 9.24 10.03
C SER A 36 4.13 8.69 8.86
N TYR A 37 4.78 8.09 7.87
CA TYR A 37 4.11 7.59 6.67
C TYR A 37 3.19 6.40 6.95
N GLY A 38 3.68 5.39 7.70
CA GLY A 38 2.90 4.20 8.04
C GLY A 38 1.64 4.54 8.85
N ARG A 39 1.76 5.46 9.80
CA ARG A 39 0.62 5.94 10.60
C ARG A 39 -0.34 6.81 9.81
N LEU A 40 0.17 7.64 8.90
CA LEU A 40 -0.70 8.44 8.04
C LEU A 40 -1.56 7.53 7.15
N ARG A 41 -1.01 6.41 6.65
CA ARG A 41 -1.79 5.39 5.94
C ARG A 41 -2.90 4.79 6.82
N GLU A 42 -2.59 4.44 8.06
CA GLU A 42 -3.58 3.90 9.02
C GLU A 42 -4.68 4.93 9.33
N ALA A 43 -4.30 6.19 9.56
CA ALA A 43 -5.21 7.30 9.84
C ALA A 43 -6.10 7.65 8.64
N CYS A 44 -5.55 7.57 7.42
CA CYS A 44 -6.30 7.71 6.18
C CYS A 44 -7.22 6.52 5.88
N GLN A 45 -7.22 5.47 6.72
CA GLN A 45 -8.01 4.24 6.51
C GLN A 45 -7.85 3.64 5.11
N THR A 46 -6.64 3.72 4.55
CA THR A 46 -6.36 3.25 3.18
C THR A 46 -6.65 1.76 3.05
N ASP A 47 -7.60 1.39 2.19
CA ASP A 47 -7.96 0.00 1.89
C ASP A 47 -7.40 -0.44 0.53
N VAL A 48 -7.75 -1.66 0.09
CA VAL A 48 -7.40 -2.19 -1.24
C VAL A 48 -7.98 -1.34 -2.38
N ASP A 49 -9.02 -0.55 -2.14
CA ASP A 49 -9.60 0.39 -3.11
C ASP A 49 -8.98 1.79 -3.06
N GLY A 50 -8.09 2.05 -2.10
CA GLY A 50 -7.34 3.29 -1.97
C GLY A 50 -7.82 4.14 -0.80
N THR A 51 -7.78 5.47 -0.95
CA THR A 51 -8.15 6.44 0.10
C THR A 51 -9.15 7.43 -0.46
N SER A 52 -10.23 7.71 0.27
CA SER A 52 -11.18 8.77 -0.12
C SER A 52 -10.54 10.14 0.01
N ILE A 53 -10.85 11.04 -0.92
CA ILE A 53 -10.34 12.41 -0.90
C ILE A 53 -10.86 13.20 0.31
N THR A 54 -12.09 12.95 0.75
CA THR A 54 -12.70 13.52 1.95
C THR A 54 -11.93 13.10 3.20
N THR A 55 -11.51 11.84 3.28
CA THR A 55 -10.67 11.36 4.39
C THR A 55 -9.31 12.08 4.42
N LEU A 56 -8.74 12.44 3.25
CA LEU A 56 -7.50 13.22 3.22
C LEU A 56 -7.68 14.61 3.80
N GLU A 57 -8.80 15.28 3.52
CA GLU A 57 -9.15 16.58 4.12
C GLU A 57 -9.32 16.46 5.64
N GLU A 58 -10.15 15.53 6.10
CA GLU A 58 -10.44 15.32 7.52
C GLU A 58 -9.15 15.04 8.32
N VAL A 59 -8.29 14.15 7.80
CA VAL A 59 -7.01 13.82 8.42
C VAL A 59 -6.05 15.01 8.39
N ALA A 60 -5.98 15.75 7.27
CA ALA A 60 -5.13 16.95 7.17
C ALA A 60 -5.52 18.01 8.23
N ASN A 61 -6.82 18.31 8.32
CA ASN A 61 -7.37 19.29 9.25
C ASN A 61 -7.12 18.89 10.71
N ARG A 62 -7.36 17.62 11.06
CA ARG A 62 -7.08 17.09 12.41
C ARG A 62 -5.59 17.16 12.77
N LEU A 63 -4.70 16.98 11.79
CA LEU A 63 -3.25 17.06 11.99
C LEU A 63 -2.67 18.49 11.92
N GLY A 64 -3.52 19.52 11.85
CA GLY A 64 -3.10 20.93 11.91
C GLY A 64 -2.72 21.56 10.57
N LEU A 65 -3.11 20.95 9.45
CA LEU A 65 -3.04 21.57 8.13
C LEU A 65 -4.47 21.98 7.71
N THR A 66 -4.73 23.28 7.60
CA THR A 66 -6.05 23.76 7.15
C THR A 66 -6.22 23.44 5.67
N CYS A 67 -7.14 22.52 5.40
CA CYS A 67 -7.45 21.98 4.10
C CYS A 67 -8.95 22.07 3.83
N GLU A 68 -9.29 22.11 2.55
CA GLU A 68 -10.68 22.18 2.08
C GLU A 68 -10.81 21.32 0.82
N GLU A 69 -11.76 20.38 0.81
CA GLU A 69 -12.18 19.67 -0.39
C GLU A 69 -13.06 20.58 -1.25
N ILE A 70 -12.66 20.82 -2.49
CA ILE A 70 -13.44 21.63 -3.44
C ILE A 70 -13.46 21.00 -4.83
N VAL A 71 -14.55 21.26 -5.56
CA VAL A 71 -14.68 20.95 -6.98
C VAL A 71 -14.62 22.24 -7.76
N ILE A 72 -13.56 22.42 -8.55
CA ILE A 72 -13.39 23.62 -9.39
C ILE A 72 -13.28 23.25 -10.86
N PRO A 73 -13.62 24.16 -11.77
CA PRO A 73 -13.29 23.96 -13.17
C PRO A 73 -11.80 23.70 -13.42
N ARG A 74 -11.51 22.74 -14.31
CA ARG A 74 -10.13 22.26 -14.61
C ARG A 74 -9.16 23.38 -15.02
N ASP A 75 -9.67 24.43 -15.63
CA ASP A 75 -8.94 25.59 -16.13
C ASP A 75 -8.72 26.67 -15.05
N HIS A 76 -9.52 26.67 -13.97
CA HIS A 76 -9.33 27.56 -12.83
C HIS A 76 -8.14 27.12 -11.95
N LEU A 77 -7.72 25.86 -12.02
CA LEU A 77 -6.63 25.29 -11.21
C LEU A 77 -5.31 26.09 -11.27
N PHE A 78 -5.01 26.72 -12.41
CA PHE A 78 -3.76 27.47 -12.62
C PHE A 78 -3.93 28.99 -12.60
N VAL A 79 -5.13 29.47 -12.26
CA VAL A 79 -5.40 30.90 -12.10
C VAL A 79 -5.01 31.27 -10.67
N GLU A 80 -4.08 32.21 -10.50
CA GLU A 80 -3.53 32.57 -9.19
C GLU A 80 -4.62 33.11 -8.27
N GLU A 81 -5.56 33.85 -8.84
CA GLU A 81 -6.73 34.42 -8.16
C GLU A 81 -7.73 33.38 -7.66
N ALA A 82 -7.69 32.15 -8.19
CA ALA A 82 -8.51 31.03 -7.69
C ALA A 82 -8.01 30.49 -6.34
N GLY A 83 -6.78 30.84 -5.92
CA GLY A 83 -6.22 30.37 -4.65
C GLY A 83 -6.09 28.85 -4.55
N ALA A 84 -6.07 28.14 -5.67
CA ALA A 84 -6.20 26.69 -5.72
C ALA A 84 -4.97 25.92 -5.21
N LEU A 85 -3.77 26.53 -5.21
CA LEU A 85 -2.51 25.81 -5.00
C LEU A 85 -1.76 26.26 -3.73
N PRO A 86 -1.12 25.33 -2.99
CA PRO A 86 -0.91 23.92 -3.32
C PRO A 86 -2.12 23.04 -3.00
N ALA A 87 -2.35 22.02 -3.82
CA ALA A 87 -3.47 21.08 -3.64
C ALA A 87 -3.09 19.64 -3.98
N VAL A 88 -3.77 18.68 -3.34
CA VAL A 88 -3.86 17.31 -3.84
C VAL A 88 -4.97 17.27 -4.88
N VAL A 89 -4.66 16.84 -6.10
CA VAL A 89 -5.63 16.69 -7.20
C VAL A 89 -5.73 15.24 -7.62
N VAL A 90 -6.88 14.86 -8.18
CA VAL A 90 -7.08 13.53 -8.78
C VAL A 90 -6.74 13.60 -10.26
N VAL A 91 -5.85 12.73 -10.72
CA VAL A 91 -5.54 12.51 -12.14
C VAL A 91 -6.00 11.13 -12.58
N ARG A 92 -6.18 10.93 -13.87
CA ARG A 92 -6.48 9.64 -14.50
C ARG A 92 -5.27 9.16 -15.29
N HIS A 93 -4.76 7.98 -14.95
CA HIS A 93 -3.71 7.32 -15.72
C HIS A 93 -4.25 6.78 -17.06
N ALA A 94 -3.33 6.39 -17.96
CA ALA A 94 -3.69 5.87 -19.28
C ALA A 94 -4.51 4.57 -19.23
N ASN A 95 -4.43 3.81 -18.13
CA ASN A 95 -5.25 2.61 -17.87
C ASN A 95 -6.67 2.95 -17.38
N GLY A 96 -6.98 4.23 -17.14
CA GLY A 96 -8.28 4.69 -16.68
C GLY A 96 -8.42 4.82 -15.15
N GLU A 97 -7.43 4.36 -14.38
CA GLU A 97 -7.43 4.43 -12.92
C GLU A 97 -7.17 5.85 -12.42
N THR A 98 -7.76 6.18 -11.28
CA THR A 98 -7.56 7.47 -10.59
C THR A 98 -6.33 7.43 -9.69
N HIS A 99 -5.60 8.54 -9.59
CA HIS A 99 -4.39 8.66 -8.79
C HIS A 99 -4.25 10.05 -8.18
N PHE A 100 -3.75 10.14 -6.95
CA PHE A 100 -3.53 11.42 -6.28
C PHE A 100 -2.17 12.01 -6.62
N VAL A 101 -2.14 13.28 -7.00
CA VAL A 101 -0.91 14.04 -7.28
C VAL A 101 -0.95 15.36 -6.53
N VAL A 102 0.17 15.77 -5.93
CA VAL A 102 0.26 17.11 -5.33
C VAL A 102 0.68 18.10 -6.40
N VAL A 103 -0.17 19.08 -6.68
CA VAL A 103 0.18 20.24 -7.50
C VAL A 103 0.74 21.30 -6.58
N TRP A 104 2.04 21.54 -6.66
CA TRP A 104 2.71 22.46 -5.74
C TRP A 104 2.63 23.89 -6.23
N SER A 105 3.23 24.19 -7.38
CA SER A 105 3.41 25.57 -7.83
C SER A 105 3.51 25.67 -9.34
N VAL A 106 3.17 26.83 -9.87
CA VAL A 106 3.17 27.08 -11.31
C VAL A 106 4.29 28.07 -11.65
N HIS A 107 5.07 27.76 -12.67
CA HIS A 107 6.21 28.55 -13.15
C HIS A 107 6.15 28.69 -14.67
N GLY A 108 5.55 29.78 -15.16
CA GLY A 108 5.31 29.95 -16.59
C GLY A 108 4.50 28.77 -17.15
N PRO A 109 4.90 28.12 -18.27
CA PRO A 109 4.15 27.00 -18.84
C PRO A 109 4.31 25.68 -18.07
N PHE A 110 5.18 25.64 -17.06
CA PHE A 110 5.49 24.45 -16.28
C PHE A 110 4.79 24.46 -14.92
N VAL A 111 4.42 23.28 -14.46
CA VAL A 111 3.84 23.04 -13.14
C VAL A 111 4.76 22.07 -12.42
N GLN A 112 5.08 22.40 -11.17
CA GLN A 112 5.75 21.49 -10.27
C GLN A 112 4.69 20.59 -9.64
N ILE A 113 4.83 19.29 -9.88
CA ILE A 113 4.00 18.26 -9.25
C ILE A 113 4.86 17.32 -8.42
N MET A 114 4.27 16.75 -7.38
CA MET A 114 4.77 15.56 -6.71
C MET A 114 3.80 14.42 -6.98
N ASP A 115 4.26 13.46 -7.78
CA ASP A 115 3.53 12.25 -8.11
C ASP A 115 4.04 11.15 -7.18
N PRO A 116 3.23 10.61 -6.25
CA PRO A 116 3.66 9.55 -5.34
C PRO A 116 4.28 8.31 -6.01
N ALA A 117 3.87 8.00 -7.25
CA ALA A 117 4.38 6.84 -7.98
C ALA A 117 5.74 7.11 -8.63
N VAL A 118 5.98 8.34 -9.07
CA VAL A 118 7.14 8.71 -9.92
C VAL A 118 8.08 9.71 -9.24
N GLY A 119 7.70 10.31 -8.13
CA GLY A 119 8.44 11.39 -7.49
C GLY A 119 8.13 12.78 -8.07
N ARG A 120 9.01 13.74 -7.78
CA ARG A 120 8.80 15.13 -8.17
C ARG A 120 9.05 15.32 -9.66
N ARG A 121 8.11 15.97 -10.36
CA ARG A 121 8.18 16.22 -11.80
C ARG A 121 7.87 17.68 -12.14
N TRP A 122 8.38 18.10 -13.29
CA TRP A 122 8.00 19.34 -13.96
C TRP A 122 7.29 18.97 -15.25
N ILE A 123 6.00 19.26 -15.34
CA ILE A 123 5.16 18.95 -16.51
C ILE A 123 4.55 20.22 -17.09
N ARG A 124 4.08 20.17 -18.34
CA ARG A 124 3.41 21.32 -18.96
C ARG A 124 1.98 21.43 -18.41
N ARG A 125 1.47 22.66 -18.23
CA ARG A 125 0.08 22.91 -17.78
C ARG A 125 -0.95 22.13 -18.59
N ARG A 126 -0.78 22.09 -19.93
CA ARG A 126 -1.68 21.38 -20.85
C ARG A 126 -1.70 19.87 -20.59
N GLU A 127 -0.53 19.28 -20.37
CA GLU A 127 -0.39 17.84 -20.10
C GLU A 127 -1.10 17.47 -18.80
N LEU A 128 -1.00 18.32 -17.75
CA LEU A 128 -1.73 18.10 -16.50
C LEU A 128 -3.25 18.22 -16.69
N ILE A 129 -3.74 19.22 -17.43
CA ILE A 129 -5.19 19.39 -17.68
C ILE A 129 -5.78 18.17 -18.39
N GLU A 130 -5.05 17.59 -19.34
CA GLU A 130 -5.47 16.38 -20.05
C GLU A 130 -5.52 15.15 -19.13
N GLN A 131 -4.78 15.16 -18.02
CA GLN A 131 -4.74 14.08 -17.03
C GLN A 131 -5.72 14.29 -15.87
N LEU A 132 -6.26 15.49 -15.63
CA LEU A 132 -7.16 15.74 -14.50
C LEU A 132 -8.43 14.87 -14.60
N TYR A 133 -8.77 14.22 -13.50
CA TYR A 133 -10.06 13.55 -13.36
C TYR A 133 -11.15 14.62 -13.20
N VAL A 134 -12.15 14.57 -14.07
CA VAL A 134 -13.34 15.43 -14.00
C VAL A 134 -14.46 14.62 -13.37
N HIS A 135 -14.87 15.02 -12.18
CA HIS A 135 -16.02 14.48 -11.49
C HIS A 135 -17.27 15.26 -11.87
N ALA A 136 -18.43 14.60 -11.86
CA ALA A 136 -19.71 15.22 -12.06
C ALA A 136 -20.63 14.83 -10.90
N LEU A 137 -21.17 15.81 -10.19
CA LEU A 137 -22.08 15.59 -9.07
C LEU A 137 -23.29 16.54 -9.12
N PRO A 138 -24.49 16.08 -8.71
CA PRO A 138 -25.64 16.95 -8.54
C PRO A 138 -25.46 17.84 -7.30
N VAL A 139 -25.68 19.14 -7.46
CA VAL A 139 -25.68 20.14 -6.37
C VAL A 139 -26.93 21.02 -6.46
N PRO A 140 -27.46 21.52 -5.32
CA PRO A 140 -28.58 22.44 -5.35
C PRO A 140 -28.26 23.68 -6.21
N ALA A 141 -29.19 24.04 -7.09
CA ALA A 141 -28.99 25.14 -8.03
C ALA A 141 -28.71 26.48 -7.33
N GLU A 142 -29.31 26.69 -6.16
CA GLU A 142 -29.13 27.87 -5.32
C GLU A 142 -27.73 27.95 -4.71
N GLU A 143 -27.22 26.85 -4.13
CA GLU A 143 -25.88 26.77 -3.56
C GLU A 143 -24.80 27.02 -4.62
N TRP A 144 -24.96 26.41 -5.80
CA TRP A 144 -24.04 26.66 -6.92
C TRP A 144 -24.05 28.13 -7.33
N ARG A 145 -25.24 28.75 -7.38
CA ARG A 145 -25.39 30.16 -7.78
C ARG A 145 -24.80 31.12 -6.75
N GLU A 146 -24.91 30.81 -5.46
CA GLU A 146 -24.28 31.55 -4.37
C GLU A 146 -22.76 31.48 -4.50
N TRP A 147 -22.20 30.27 -4.66
CA TRP A 147 -20.77 30.08 -4.86
C TRP A 147 -20.25 30.76 -6.13
N ALA A 148 -20.96 30.62 -7.26
CA ALA A 148 -20.59 31.25 -8.53
C ALA A 148 -20.67 32.80 -8.47
N GLY A 149 -21.46 33.35 -7.56
CA GLY A 149 -21.51 34.78 -7.28
C GLY A 149 -20.38 35.29 -6.38
N SER A 150 -19.63 34.39 -5.74
CA SER A 150 -18.54 34.74 -4.84
C SER A 150 -17.27 35.19 -5.57
N ASP A 151 -16.37 35.82 -4.81
CA ASP A 151 -15.05 36.21 -5.30
C ASP A 151 -14.22 35.01 -5.81
N GLU A 152 -14.48 33.80 -5.31
CA GLU A 152 -13.74 32.58 -5.70
C GLU A 152 -13.98 32.18 -7.15
N PHE A 153 -15.18 32.41 -7.67
CA PHE A 153 -15.53 32.11 -9.05
C PHE A 153 -15.36 33.32 -9.98
N ILE A 154 -15.75 34.50 -9.51
CA ILE A 154 -15.77 35.72 -10.33
C ILE A 154 -14.35 36.20 -10.66
N LYS A 155 -13.38 36.10 -9.73
CA LYS A 155 -12.00 36.54 -10.02
C LYS A 155 -11.35 35.69 -11.12
N PRO A 156 -11.42 34.35 -11.10
CA PRO A 156 -10.96 33.53 -12.22
C PRO A 156 -11.66 33.84 -13.54
N LEU A 157 -12.99 33.95 -13.54
CA LEU A 157 -13.75 34.27 -14.75
C LEU A 157 -13.35 35.64 -15.33
N ARG A 158 -13.18 36.65 -14.47
CA ARG A 158 -12.68 37.98 -14.86
C ARG A 158 -11.31 37.86 -15.54
N ARG A 159 -10.38 37.11 -14.94
CA ARG A 159 -9.04 36.91 -15.49
C ARG A 159 -9.07 36.23 -16.86
N GLN A 160 -9.96 35.26 -17.05
CA GLN A 160 -10.12 34.59 -18.35
C GLN A 160 -10.64 35.53 -19.43
N LEU A 161 -11.61 36.39 -19.11
CA LEU A 161 -12.10 37.43 -20.02
C LEU A 161 -10.99 38.43 -20.38
N GLU A 162 -10.15 38.83 -19.41
CA GLU A 162 -9.00 39.70 -19.66
C GLU A 162 -7.95 39.04 -20.57
N ASP A 163 -7.70 37.74 -20.41
CA ASP A 163 -6.73 36.98 -21.22
C ASP A 163 -7.12 36.96 -22.72
N VAL A 164 -8.41 37.02 -23.04
CA VAL A 164 -8.93 37.16 -24.42
C VAL A 164 -9.14 38.61 -24.86
N GLY A 165 -8.77 39.58 -24.03
CA GLY A 165 -8.83 41.03 -24.30
C GLY A 165 -10.22 41.65 -24.12
N VAL A 166 -11.13 40.98 -23.41
CA VAL A 166 -12.52 41.42 -23.21
C VAL A 166 -12.65 42.19 -21.90
N LEU A 167 -13.38 43.30 -21.92
CA LEU A 167 -13.73 44.05 -20.70
C LEU A 167 -14.72 43.21 -19.86
N PRO A 168 -14.35 42.73 -18.65
CA PRO A 168 -15.15 41.75 -17.95
C PRO A 168 -16.42 42.31 -17.27
N ALA A 169 -16.33 43.55 -16.76
CA ALA A 169 -17.34 44.13 -15.88
C ALA A 169 -18.77 44.09 -16.48
N PRO A 170 -19.00 44.55 -17.72
CA PRO A 170 -20.35 44.57 -18.30
C PRO A 170 -20.99 43.19 -18.45
N LEU A 171 -20.20 42.16 -18.81
CA LEU A 171 -20.70 40.80 -18.99
C LEU A 171 -21.01 40.13 -17.66
N ILE A 172 -20.11 40.29 -16.68
CA ILE A 172 -20.27 39.72 -15.33
C ILE A 172 -21.44 40.38 -14.59
N GLU A 173 -21.57 41.71 -14.63
CA GLU A 173 -22.68 42.42 -13.99
C GLU A 173 -24.03 42.01 -14.59
N THR A 174 -24.10 41.82 -15.91
CA THR A 174 -25.31 41.34 -16.59
C THR A 174 -25.66 39.92 -16.14
N ALA A 175 -24.68 39.03 -16.04
CA ALA A 175 -24.92 37.65 -15.60
C ALA A 175 -25.28 37.56 -14.11
N LEU A 176 -24.70 38.41 -13.25
CA LEU A 176 -25.01 38.47 -11.82
C LEU A 176 -26.42 39.04 -11.53
N ALA A 177 -27.02 39.76 -12.48
CA ALA A 177 -28.39 40.28 -12.33
C ALA A 177 -29.45 39.17 -12.41
N ASP A 178 -29.13 38.02 -12.98
CA ASP A 178 -29.99 36.84 -12.97
C ASP A 178 -29.94 36.15 -11.58
N PRO A 179 -31.08 35.98 -10.88
CA PRO A 179 -31.12 35.24 -9.62
C PRO A 179 -30.91 33.72 -9.83
N GLY A 180 -31.10 33.21 -11.05
CA GLY A 180 -30.84 31.82 -11.40
C GLY A 180 -29.38 31.52 -11.74
N TRP A 181 -29.09 30.25 -11.96
CA TRP A 181 -27.74 29.78 -12.31
C TRP A 181 -27.41 29.91 -13.81
N THR A 182 -28.42 30.05 -14.68
CA THR A 182 -28.30 29.88 -16.12
C THR A 182 -27.42 30.94 -16.78
N ALA A 183 -27.58 32.22 -16.45
CA ALA A 183 -26.79 33.30 -17.05
C ALA A 183 -25.28 33.20 -16.72
N LEU A 184 -24.93 32.92 -15.46
CA LEU A 184 -23.53 32.72 -15.04
C LEU A 184 -22.93 31.45 -15.63
N GLY A 185 -23.68 30.34 -15.63
CA GLY A 185 -23.24 29.08 -16.24
C GLY A 185 -22.99 29.20 -17.74
N ALA A 186 -23.88 29.92 -18.45
CA ALA A 186 -23.75 30.19 -19.87
C ALA A 186 -22.58 31.13 -20.18
N LEU A 187 -22.37 32.17 -19.37
CA LEU A 187 -21.22 33.09 -19.53
C LEU A 187 -19.89 32.36 -19.35
N ASP A 188 -19.77 31.52 -18.34
CA ASP A 188 -18.58 30.69 -18.09
C ASP A 188 -18.31 29.73 -19.26
N ALA A 189 -19.33 28.98 -19.69
CA ALA A 189 -19.21 28.05 -20.82
C ALA A 189 -18.83 28.77 -22.13
N ALA A 190 -19.43 29.93 -22.40
CA ALA A 190 -19.12 30.75 -23.58
C ALA A 190 -17.68 31.29 -23.52
N THR A 191 -17.25 31.76 -22.35
CA THR A 191 -15.89 32.27 -22.13
C THR A 191 -14.86 31.20 -22.39
N ARG A 192 -15.07 29.96 -21.92
CA ARG A 192 -14.16 28.84 -22.16
C ARG A 192 -14.08 28.43 -23.61
N MET A 193 -15.23 28.30 -24.27
CA MET A 193 -15.30 27.97 -25.69
C MET A 193 -14.56 29.02 -26.53
N VAL A 194 -14.84 30.30 -26.31
CA VAL A 194 -14.20 31.38 -27.07
C VAL A 194 -12.71 31.47 -26.74
N THR A 195 -12.31 31.25 -25.49
CA THR A 195 -10.88 31.17 -25.11
C THR A 195 -10.17 30.06 -25.88
N ALA A 196 -10.80 28.89 -26.06
CA ALA A 196 -10.23 27.80 -26.85
C ALA A 196 -10.07 28.19 -28.34
N ILE A 197 -11.07 28.86 -28.93
CA ILE A 197 -11.04 29.34 -30.33
C ILE A 197 -9.99 30.43 -30.54
N VAL A 198 -9.89 31.40 -29.62
CA VAL A 198 -8.87 32.46 -29.67
C VAL A 198 -7.46 31.85 -29.56
N ARG A 199 -7.27 30.84 -28.71
CA ARG A 199 -5.98 30.13 -28.58
C ARG A 199 -5.61 29.34 -29.82
N SER A 200 -6.59 28.82 -30.57
CA SER A 200 -6.35 28.14 -31.86
C SER A 200 -6.26 29.10 -33.05
N GLN A 201 -6.25 30.42 -32.81
CA GLN A 201 -6.23 31.48 -33.82
C GLN A 201 -7.46 31.50 -34.74
N GLY A 202 -8.59 30.93 -34.30
CA GLY A 202 -9.85 30.95 -35.03
C GLY A 202 -10.67 32.24 -34.86
N LEU A 203 -10.32 33.10 -33.90
CA LEU A 203 -11.01 34.36 -33.59
C LEU A 203 -10.01 35.40 -33.07
N ALA A 204 -10.19 36.69 -33.39
CA ALA A 204 -9.35 37.74 -32.83
C ALA A 204 -9.71 38.05 -31.36
N ARG A 205 -8.73 38.57 -30.62
CA ARG A 205 -8.91 39.08 -29.25
C ARG A 205 -9.63 40.42 -29.26
N GLY A 206 -10.22 40.80 -28.12
CA GLY A 206 -10.90 42.09 -27.95
C GLY A 206 -12.38 42.06 -28.31
N ASP A 207 -12.85 43.07 -29.04
CA ASP A 207 -14.28 43.28 -29.32
C ASP A 207 -14.93 42.10 -30.07
N GLU A 208 -14.19 41.44 -30.96
CA GLU A 208 -14.69 40.26 -31.70
C GLU A 208 -14.98 39.09 -30.73
N ALA A 209 -14.04 38.79 -29.82
CA ALA A 209 -14.24 37.80 -28.77
C ALA A 209 -15.39 38.19 -27.84
N ALA A 210 -15.51 39.46 -27.45
CA ALA A 210 -16.58 39.96 -26.59
C ALA A 210 -17.97 39.74 -27.22
N ALA A 211 -18.13 40.07 -28.50
CA ALA A 211 -19.38 39.91 -29.24
C ALA A 211 -19.79 38.44 -29.36
N VAL A 212 -18.81 37.56 -29.62
CA VAL A 212 -19.05 36.12 -29.73
C VAL A 212 -19.42 35.51 -28.37
N ILE A 213 -18.72 35.85 -27.28
CA ILE A 213 -19.05 35.39 -25.92
C ILE A 213 -20.49 35.79 -25.57
N LYS A 214 -20.84 37.08 -25.77
CA LYS A 214 -22.18 37.59 -25.47
C LYS A 214 -23.26 36.82 -26.24
N ARG A 215 -23.09 36.66 -27.56
CA ARG A 215 -24.08 36.00 -28.42
C ARG A 215 -24.28 34.52 -28.07
N PHE A 216 -23.20 33.80 -27.76
CA PHE A 216 -23.30 32.40 -27.36
C PHE A 216 -23.89 32.24 -25.95
N ALA A 217 -23.56 33.13 -25.01
CA ALA A 217 -24.17 33.12 -23.68
C ALA A 217 -25.69 33.37 -23.76
N GLU A 218 -26.13 34.39 -24.52
CA GLU A 218 -27.56 34.69 -24.73
C GLU A 218 -28.30 33.53 -25.42
N ALA A 219 -27.69 32.94 -26.46
CA ALA A 219 -28.27 31.78 -27.16
C ALA A 219 -28.39 30.54 -26.25
N ALA A 220 -27.41 30.32 -25.37
CA ALA A 220 -27.40 29.21 -24.44
C ALA A 220 -28.46 29.35 -23.34
N VAL A 221 -28.68 30.57 -22.82
CA VAL A 221 -29.78 30.84 -21.87
C VAL A 221 -31.13 30.56 -22.53
N ALA A 222 -31.37 31.09 -23.74
CA ALA A 222 -32.62 30.85 -24.47
C ALA A 222 -32.86 29.35 -24.75
N GLN A 223 -31.80 28.58 -24.94
CA GLN A 223 -31.88 27.14 -25.12
C GLN A 223 -32.29 26.41 -23.83
N LEU A 224 -31.69 26.78 -22.69
CA LEU A 224 -32.03 26.20 -21.38
C LEU A 224 -33.49 26.45 -20.98
N ASP A 225 -34.09 27.54 -21.48
CA ASP A 225 -35.51 27.87 -21.33
C ASP A 225 -36.43 27.13 -22.34
N GLY A 226 -35.89 26.19 -23.14
CA GLY A 226 -36.65 25.32 -24.03
C GLY A 226 -36.90 25.85 -25.45
N ALA A 227 -36.17 26.88 -25.91
CA ALA A 227 -36.46 27.53 -27.19
C ALA A 227 -35.85 26.88 -28.45
N HIS A 228 -34.83 26.01 -28.35
CA HIS A 228 -34.07 25.49 -29.52
C HIS A 228 -33.52 24.05 -29.32
N ASP A 229 -33.51 23.24 -30.39
CA ASP A 229 -33.13 21.81 -30.36
C ASP A 229 -31.60 21.51 -30.43
N ALA A 230 -30.74 22.48 -30.77
CA ALA A 230 -29.29 22.28 -30.94
C ALA A 230 -28.48 23.02 -29.88
N LEU A 231 -27.49 22.34 -29.25
CA LEU A 231 -26.55 22.93 -28.28
C LEU A 231 -25.77 24.10 -28.88
N ALA A 232 -26.06 25.32 -28.40
CA ALA A 232 -25.33 26.52 -28.79
C ALA A 232 -23.85 26.46 -28.35
N ILE A 233 -23.57 25.79 -27.23
CA ILE A 233 -22.22 25.57 -26.68
C ILE A 233 -22.03 24.07 -26.42
N PRO A 234 -20.98 23.42 -26.95
CA PRO A 234 -20.70 22.01 -26.70
C PRO A 234 -20.58 21.68 -25.21
N THR A 235 -21.06 20.49 -24.82
CA THR A 235 -21.14 20.05 -23.42
C THR A 235 -19.80 20.07 -22.67
N GLU A 236 -18.69 19.89 -23.37
CA GLU A 236 -17.32 19.89 -22.82
C GLU A 236 -16.83 21.23 -22.25
N TYR A 237 -17.52 22.35 -22.55
CA TYR A 237 -17.19 23.67 -22.03
C TYR A 237 -18.01 24.07 -20.80
N TRP A 238 -19.08 23.34 -20.50
CA TRP A 238 -19.96 23.65 -19.36
C TRP A 238 -19.34 23.15 -18.04
N SER A 239 -19.22 24.06 -17.06
CA SER A 239 -18.96 23.70 -15.66
C SER A 239 -20.21 23.20 -14.95
N VAL A 240 -21.39 23.67 -15.34
CA VAL A 240 -22.67 23.35 -14.71
C VAL A 240 -23.72 23.06 -15.77
N ARG A 241 -24.60 22.09 -15.53
CA ARG A 241 -25.67 21.68 -16.46
C ARG A 241 -26.97 21.43 -15.71
N PRO A 242 -28.14 21.50 -16.35
CA PRO A 242 -29.39 21.13 -15.67
C PRO A 242 -29.37 19.65 -15.28
N SER A 243 -29.93 19.33 -14.11
CA SER A 243 -30.10 17.97 -13.60
C SER A 243 -31.54 17.73 -13.16
N GLU A 244 -31.92 16.46 -12.96
CA GLU A 244 -33.23 16.12 -12.39
C GLU A 244 -33.30 16.60 -10.94
N SER A 245 -34.46 17.09 -10.52
CA SER A 245 -34.70 17.47 -9.12
C SER A 245 -34.51 16.28 -8.20
N ASP A 246 -34.13 16.53 -6.95
CA ASP A 246 -34.01 15.48 -5.95
C ASP A 246 -35.38 14.93 -5.51
N ALA A 247 -35.36 13.93 -4.61
CA ALA A 247 -36.57 13.28 -4.09
C ALA A 247 -37.54 14.26 -3.39
N ASP A 248 -37.03 15.39 -2.89
CA ASP A 248 -37.79 16.43 -2.20
C ASP A 248 -38.25 17.56 -3.17
N GLY A 249 -37.91 17.44 -4.46
CA GLY A 249 -38.30 18.38 -5.51
C GLY A 249 -37.43 19.64 -5.60
N VAL A 250 -36.25 19.67 -4.95
CA VAL A 250 -35.32 20.80 -5.03
C VAL A 250 -34.64 20.80 -6.40
N PRO A 251 -34.56 21.95 -7.12
CA PRO A 251 -33.86 22.03 -8.39
C PRO A 251 -32.36 21.75 -8.23
N GLN A 252 -31.86 20.77 -8.96
CA GLN A 252 -30.45 20.37 -8.94
C GLN A 252 -29.75 20.77 -10.25
N VAL A 253 -28.46 21.05 -10.15
CA VAL A 253 -27.57 21.23 -11.29
C VAL A 253 -26.39 20.28 -11.20
N MET A 254 -25.96 19.76 -12.35
CA MET A 254 -24.82 18.86 -12.45
C MET A 254 -23.53 19.69 -12.56
N LEU A 255 -22.80 19.84 -11.45
CA LEU A 255 -21.48 20.46 -11.42
C LEU A 255 -20.44 19.48 -11.97
N SER A 256 -19.59 19.92 -12.89
CA SER A 256 -18.50 19.15 -13.51
C SER A 256 -17.16 19.88 -13.32
N GLY A 257 -16.22 19.27 -12.61
CA GLY A 257 -14.94 19.90 -12.28
C GLY A 257 -13.86 18.93 -11.80
N ALA A 258 -12.65 19.45 -11.60
CA ALA A 258 -11.56 18.75 -10.95
C ALA A 258 -11.81 18.76 -9.43
N VAL A 259 -11.79 17.58 -8.82
CA VAL A 259 -11.88 17.41 -7.36
C VAL A 259 -10.48 17.52 -6.77
N MET A 260 -10.35 18.29 -5.70
CA MET A 260 -9.07 18.52 -5.05
C MET A 260 -9.20 18.90 -3.58
N VAL A 261 -8.12 18.69 -2.83
CA VAL A 261 -7.95 19.20 -1.47
C VAL A 261 -6.92 20.32 -1.50
N ARG A 262 -7.34 21.58 -1.37
CA ARG A 262 -6.43 22.73 -1.31
C ARG A 262 -5.90 22.93 0.10
N ALA A 263 -4.63 23.30 0.23
CA ALA A 263 -4.04 23.65 1.53
C ALA A 263 -3.93 25.17 1.69
N LEU A 264 -4.68 25.71 2.65
CA LEU A 264 -4.73 27.15 2.96
C LEU A 264 -3.56 27.59 3.84
N GLY A 265 -3.03 26.68 4.67
CA GLY A 265 -1.89 26.95 5.53
C GLY A 265 -1.85 26.06 6.77
N ARG A 266 -0.96 26.40 7.72
CA ARG A 266 -0.96 25.75 9.03
C ARG A 266 -2.12 26.30 9.86
N GLY A 267 -2.97 25.40 10.36
CA GLY A 267 -4.04 25.70 11.30
C GLY A 267 -3.65 25.36 12.73
N GLU A 268 -4.57 25.62 13.67
CA GLU A 268 -4.53 24.99 14.99
C GLU A 268 -5.00 23.54 14.85
N ALA A 269 -4.24 22.58 15.38
CA ALA A 269 -4.72 21.19 15.45
C ALA A 269 -5.99 21.15 16.31
N ALA A 270 -6.97 20.34 15.92
CA ALA A 270 -8.25 20.25 16.62
C ALA A 270 -8.03 20.03 18.14
N THR A 271 -8.71 20.82 18.97
CA THR A 271 -8.68 20.73 20.44
C THR A 271 -9.43 19.53 21.00
N GLU A 272 -10.20 18.82 20.16
CA GLU A 272 -10.77 17.51 20.50
C GLU A 272 -9.67 16.46 20.68
N SER A 273 -9.91 15.45 21.52
CA SER A 273 -8.97 14.34 21.71
C SER A 273 -8.76 13.64 20.37
N LEU A 274 -7.62 13.91 19.72
CA LEU A 274 -7.16 13.20 18.55
C LEU A 274 -7.19 11.69 18.84
N SER A 275 -7.64 10.90 17.85
CA SER A 275 -7.55 9.44 17.98
C SER A 275 -6.10 9.01 18.28
N PRO A 276 -5.86 7.89 18.97
CA PRO A 276 -4.54 7.35 19.22
C PRO A 276 -3.70 7.23 17.95
N GLU A 277 -4.29 6.90 16.79
CA GLU A 277 -3.58 6.79 15.52
C GLU A 277 -3.12 8.16 15.01
N LEU A 278 -3.99 9.17 15.07
CA LEU A 278 -3.63 10.55 14.69
C LEU A 278 -2.60 11.15 15.65
N THR A 279 -2.75 10.85 16.95
CA THR A 279 -1.78 11.22 17.98
C THR A 279 -0.42 10.54 17.75
N ALA A 280 -0.42 9.25 17.39
CA ALA A 280 0.78 8.51 17.03
C ALA A 280 1.40 9.05 15.73
N ALA A 281 0.60 9.39 14.72
CA ALA A 281 1.10 9.95 13.46
C ALA A 281 1.88 11.26 13.65
N LEU A 282 1.50 12.09 14.63
CA LEU A 282 2.19 13.32 15.01
C LEU A 282 3.39 13.10 15.94
N ARG A 283 3.30 12.15 16.89
CA ARG A 283 4.30 11.96 17.95
C ARG A 283 5.40 10.98 17.59
N GLU A 284 5.11 10.02 16.72
CA GLU A 284 6.05 8.96 16.36
C GLU A 284 7.15 9.54 15.45
N LEU A 285 8.37 9.51 15.95
CA LEU A 285 9.53 10.01 15.22
C LEU A 285 9.77 9.14 13.98
N PRO A 286 10.16 9.74 12.84
CA PRO A 286 10.46 8.96 11.65
C PRO A 286 11.56 7.93 11.95
N PRO A 287 11.39 6.67 11.52
CA PRO A 287 12.33 5.60 11.84
C PRO A 287 13.74 5.98 11.38
N ARG A 288 14.73 5.74 12.25
CA ARG A 288 16.15 6.00 11.98
C ARG A 288 16.83 4.67 11.61
N PRO A 289 16.89 4.30 10.32
CA PRO A 289 17.26 2.96 9.90
C PRO A 289 18.66 2.54 10.37
N LEU A 290 19.62 3.46 10.36
CA LEU A 290 20.97 3.21 10.87
C LEU A 290 21.02 2.96 12.38
N ARG A 291 20.13 3.62 13.15
CA ARG A 291 20.06 3.44 14.60
C ARG A 291 19.50 2.06 14.93
N GLU A 292 18.43 1.65 14.24
CA GLU A 292 17.87 0.31 14.42
C GLU A 292 18.86 -0.78 14.03
N LEU A 293 19.60 -0.59 12.93
CA LEU A 293 20.67 -1.53 12.56
C LEU A 293 21.77 -1.59 13.62
N LEU A 294 22.16 -0.45 14.19
CA LEU A 294 23.14 -0.39 15.28
C LEU A 294 22.61 -1.07 16.56
N ASP A 295 21.33 -0.91 16.87
CA ASP A 295 20.72 -1.54 18.04
C ASP A 295 20.58 -3.07 17.84
N LEU A 296 20.30 -3.53 16.62
CA LEU A 296 20.40 -4.95 16.24
C LEU A 296 21.83 -5.48 16.36
N LEU A 297 22.84 -4.72 15.93
CA LEU A 297 24.25 -5.10 16.09
C LEU A 297 24.70 -5.12 17.56
N ARG A 298 24.16 -4.23 18.40
CA ARG A 298 24.44 -4.17 19.84
C ARG A 298 23.96 -5.40 20.58
N ARG A 299 22.77 -5.92 20.23
CA ARG A 299 22.18 -7.12 20.87
C ARG A 299 23.06 -8.36 20.73
N ASP A 300 23.82 -8.44 19.64
CA ASP A 300 24.72 -9.56 19.34
C ASP A 300 26.18 -9.32 19.74
N GLY A 301 26.46 -8.17 20.37
CA GLY A 301 27.79 -7.77 20.80
C GLY A 301 28.56 -6.96 19.76
N LEU A 302 29.04 -5.79 20.17
CA LEU A 302 29.79 -4.87 19.30
C LEU A 302 31.25 -5.28 19.04
N GLY A 303 31.78 -6.26 19.75
CA GLY A 303 33.19 -6.63 19.70
C GLY A 303 33.67 -7.02 18.30
N ALA A 304 33.02 -8.01 17.68
CA ALA A 304 33.38 -8.51 16.35
C ALA A 304 33.31 -7.45 15.24
N PRO A 305 32.22 -6.66 15.08
CA PRO A 305 32.18 -5.62 14.05
C PRO A 305 33.18 -4.47 14.30
N MET A 306 33.47 -4.11 15.55
CA MET A 306 34.49 -3.10 15.86
C MET A 306 35.91 -3.57 15.55
N VAL A 307 36.23 -4.83 15.87
CA VAL A 307 37.52 -5.45 15.49
C VAL A 307 37.63 -5.47 13.97
N LEU A 308 36.58 -5.90 13.26
CA LEU A 308 36.58 -5.92 11.80
C LEU A 308 36.77 -4.51 11.21
N ALA A 309 36.07 -3.49 11.72
CA ALA A 309 36.25 -2.11 11.27
C ALA A 309 37.70 -1.61 11.49
N SER A 310 38.31 -1.97 12.62
CA SER A 310 39.70 -1.63 12.92
C SER A 310 40.67 -2.33 11.95
N VAL A 311 40.43 -3.62 11.66
CA VAL A 311 41.23 -4.39 10.68
C VAL A 311 41.05 -3.83 9.27
N VAL A 312 39.83 -3.42 8.88
CA VAL A 312 39.57 -2.75 7.59
C VAL A 312 40.34 -1.45 7.48
N ALA A 313 40.30 -0.59 8.51
CA ALA A 313 41.05 0.66 8.53
C ALA A 313 42.57 0.44 8.49
N PHE A 314 43.07 -0.61 9.15
CA PHE A 314 44.48 -1.00 9.06
C PHE A 314 44.84 -1.55 7.67
N ALA A 315 44.00 -2.41 7.10
CA ALA A 315 44.19 -2.97 5.76
C ALA A 315 44.18 -1.87 4.67
N ALA A 316 43.41 -0.81 4.89
CA ALA A 316 43.37 0.37 4.02
C ALA A 316 44.72 1.11 3.94
N ALA A 317 45.60 0.98 4.94
CA ALA A 317 46.95 1.55 4.92
C ALA A 317 47.96 0.73 4.08
N ILE A 318 47.68 -0.55 3.80
CA ILE A 318 48.62 -1.46 3.12
C ILE A 318 49.06 -0.94 1.75
N PRO A 319 48.16 -0.49 0.83
CA PRO A 319 48.59 0.02 -0.47
C PRO A 319 49.51 1.26 -0.38
N LEU A 320 49.34 2.08 0.67
CA LEU A 320 50.22 3.22 0.93
C LEU A 320 51.62 2.76 1.32
N LEU A 321 51.71 1.76 2.21
CA LEU A 321 52.97 1.14 2.62
C LEU A 321 53.66 0.44 1.44
N GLU A 322 52.90 -0.28 0.61
CA GLU A 322 53.40 -0.90 -0.62
C GLU A 322 54.04 0.14 -1.55
N ALA A 323 53.38 1.29 -1.77
CA ALA A 323 53.91 2.36 -2.60
C ALA A 323 55.21 2.98 -2.02
N LEU A 324 55.28 3.16 -0.70
CA LEU A 324 56.48 3.64 0.00
C LEU A 324 57.65 2.66 -0.12
N VAL A 325 57.41 1.37 0.11
CA VAL A 325 58.42 0.32 -0.02
C VAL A 325 58.88 0.18 -1.46
N PHE A 326 57.95 0.22 -2.42
CA PHE A 326 58.27 0.17 -3.85
C PHE A 326 59.18 1.32 -4.28
N ARG A 327 58.91 2.55 -3.80
CA ARG A 327 59.83 3.68 -4.00
C ARG A 327 61.19 3.42 -3.36
N GLY A 328 61.21 2.96 -2.10
CA GLY A 328 62.47 2.64 -1.40
C GLY A 328 63.32 1.63 -2.16
N LEU A 329 62.69 0.65 -2.82
CA LEU A 329 63.34 -0.32 -3.68
C LEU A 329 63.93 0.30 -4.96
N ILE A 330 63.22 1.24 -5.59
CA ILE A 330 63.73 1.98 -6.76
C ILE A 330 64.95 2.81 -6.37
N ASP A 331 64.88 3.55 -5.26
CA ASP A 331 65.97 4.38 -4.77
C ASP A 331 67.20 3.51 -4.39
N MET A 332 66.98 2.38 -3.70
CA MET A 332 68.04 1.44 -3.34
C MET A 332 68.59 0.62 -4.52
N GLY A 333 67.82 0.41 -5.60
CA GLY A 333 68.30 -0.32 -6.79
C GLY A 333 69.53 0.30 -7.46
N SER A 334 69.74 1.61 -7.23
CA SER A 334 70.94 2.34 -7.66
C SER A 334 72.17 2.11 -6.77
N VAL A 335 71.97 1.67 -5.52
CA VAL A 335 73.00 1.45 -4.48
C VAL A 335 73.31 -0.05 -4.30
N LEU A 336 72.32 -0.92 -4.50
CA LEU A 336 72.45 -2.39 -4.40
C LEU A 336 73.12 -2.94 -5.66
N GLY A 337 74.42 -3.19 -5.56
CA GLY A 337 75.28 -3.66 -6.66
C GLY A 337 75.24 -5.17 -6.89
N LEU A 338 74.84 -5.97 -5.88
CA LEU A 338 74.87 -7.43 -5.98
C LEU A 338 73.51 -7.99 -6.45
N PRO A 339 73.48 -8.97 -7.38
CA PRO A 339 72.23 -9.60 -7.84
C PRO A 339 71.38 -10.22 -6.72
N ILE A 340 72.02 -10.72 -5.66
CA ILE A 340 71.35 -11.33 -4.51
C ILE A 340 70.60 -10.30 -3.65
N GLU A 341 71.12 -9.08 -3.54
CA GLU A 341 70.48 -7.98 -2.82
C GLU A 341 69.23 -7.49 -3.55
N ARG A 342 69.28 -7.42 -4.88
CA ARG A 342 68.12 -7.07 -5.71
C ARG A 342 67.04 -8.15 -5.64
N PHE A 343 67.45 -9.42 -5.68
CA PHE A 343 66.53 -10.56 -5.58
C PHE A 343 65.83 -10.60 -4.21
N THR A 344 66.57 -10.43 -3.11
CA THR A 344 66.00 -10.41 -1.76
C THR A 344 65.02 -9.25 -1.56
N ALA A 345 65.31 -8.07 -2.11
CA ALA A 345 64.45 -6.91 -2.03
C ALA A 345 63.12 -7.09 -2.81
N VAL A 346 63.18 -7.70 -3.99
CA VAL A 346 61.99 -8.10 -4.77
C VAL A 346 61.19 -9.20 -4.04
N MET A 347 61.86 -10.18 -3.45
CA MET A 347 61.19 -11.23 -2.67
C MET A 347 60.51 -10.66 -1.42
N ALA A 348 61.09 -9.66 -0.75
CA ALA A 348 60.46 -8.97 0.37
C ALA A 348 59.17 -8.23 -0.04
N LEU A 349 59.17 -7.58 -1.21
CA LEU A 349 57.97 -6.95 -1.77
C LEU A 349 56.90 -8.00 -2.10
N ALA A 350 57.28 -9.12 -2.72
CA ALA A 350 56.37 -10.21 -3.04
C ALA A 350 55.76 -10.82 -1.77
N VAL A 351 56.57 -11.06 -0.73
CA VAL A 351 56.10 -11.53 0.58
C VAL A 351 55.13 -10.51 1.20
N MET A 352 55.44 -9.21 1.14
CA MET A 352 54.54 -8.18 1.65
C MET A 352 53.21 -8.12 0.90
N MET A 353 53.19 -8.26 -0.43
CA MET A 353 51.96 -8.36 -1.22
C MET A 353 51.15 -9.61 -0.84
N VAL A 354 51.81 -10.75 -0.59
CA VAL A 354 51.16 -11.98 -0.13
C VAL A 354 50.57 -11.81 1.27
N VAL A 355 51.28 -11.16 2.19
CA VAL A 355 50.79 -10.83 3.54
C VAL A 355 49.59 -9.87 3.44
N GLY A 356 49.66 -8.87 2.58
CA GLY A 356 48.55 -7.94 2.32
C GLY A 356 47.31 -8.66 1.77
N LEU A 357 47.49 -9.60 0.85
CA LEU A 357 46.42 -10.46 0.35
C LEU A 357 45.86 -11.36 1.46
N GLY A 358 46.73 -11.90 2.31
CA GLY A 358 46.39 -12.71 3.48
C GLY A 358 45.54 -11.97 4.52
N LEU A 359 45.58 -10.63 4.56
CA LEU A 359 44.69 -9.81 5.39
C LEU A 359 43.37 -9.47 4.69
N LYS A 360 43.39 -9.22 3.37
CA LYS A 360 42.20 -8.85 2.59
C LYS A 360 41.17 -9.99 2.49
N LEU A 361 41.62 -11.23 2.31
CA LEU A 361 40.73 -12.39 2.15
C LEU A 361 39.87 -12.65 3.41
N PRO A 362 40.43 -12.74 4.63
CA PRO A 362 39.63 -12.88 5.86
C PRO A 362 38.67 -11.71 6.10
N VAL A 363 39.09 -10.48 5.77
CA VAL A 363 38.20 -9.30 5.86
C VAL A 363 36.99 -9.48 4.95
N ALA A 364 37.21 -9.82 3.67
CA ALA A 364 36.13 -10.05 2.72
C ALA A 364 35.18 -11.17 3.17
N TRP A 365 35.72 -12.28 3.69
CA TRP A 365 34.93 -13.40 4.21
C TRP A 365 34.11 -13.01 5.44
N SER A 366 34.69 -12.24 6.36
CA SER A 366 34.02 -11.76 7.57
C SER A 366 32.90 -10.78 7.24
N VAL A 367 33.13 -9.85 6.31
CA VAL A 367 32.12 -8.91 5.80
C VAL A 367 30.95 -9.65 5.14
N ALA A 368 31.24 -10.64 4.29
CA ALA A 368 30.21 -11.47 3.66
C ALA A 368 29.41 -12.29 4.69
N GLY A 369 30.10 -12.83 5.71
CA GLY A 369 29.47 -13.54 6.82
C GLY A 369 28.51 -12.65 7.63
N LEU A 370 28.92 -11.41 7.95
CA LEU A 370 28.05 -10.42 8.59
C LEU A 370 26.83 -10.08 7.73
N GLY A 371 27.01 -9.94 6.42
CA GLY A 371 25.91 -9.70 5.48
C GLY A 371 24.88 -10.82 5.50
N ARG A 372 25.33 -12.09 5.51
CA ARG A 372 24.45 -13.27 5.60
C ARG A 372 23.76 -13.38 6.96
N ALA A 373 24.47 -13.10 8.05
CA ALA A 373 23.88 -13.10 9.39
C ALA A 373 22.77 -12.04 9.51
N LEU A 374 23.02 -10.84 8.97
CA LEU A 374 22.02 -9.77 8.90
C LEU A 374 20.78 -10.20 8.11
N GLU A 375 20.96 -10.78 6.92
CA GLU A 375 19.84 -11.27 6.09
C GLU A 375 18.98 -12.30 6.85
N VAL A 376 19.61 -13.31 7.46
CA VAL A 376 18.89 -14.37 8.19
C VAL A 376 18.09 -13.79 9.35
N ARG A 377 18.68 -12.88 10.15
CA ARG A 377 17.98 -12.26 11.28
C ARG A 377 16.78 -11.44 10.83
N LEU A 378 16.95 -10.63 9.79
CA LEU A 378 15.86 -9.81 9.26
C LEU A 378 14.74 -10.68 8.69
N ARG A 379 15.06 -11.78 8.00
CA ARG A 379 14.07 -12.77 7.55
C ARG A 379 13.33 -13.42 8.71
N SER A 380 14.04 -13.84 9.76
CA SER A 380 13.43 -14.44 10.96
C SER A 380 12.53 -13.45 11.69
N ALA A 381 12.99 -12.22 11.91
CA ALA A 381 12.20 -11.18 12.57
C ALA A 381 10.92 -10.86 11.78
N PHE A 382 11.01 -10.78 10.45
CA PHE A 382 9.85 -10.57 9.59
C PHE A 382 8.87 -11.75 9.68
N TYR A 383 9.36 -12.99 9.61
CA TYR A 383 8.54 -14.19 9.68
C TYR A 383 7.84 -14.37 11.04
N GLU A 384 8.53 -14.04 12.14
CA GLU A 384 7.95 -14.06 13.49
C GLU A 384 6.90 -12.96 13.70
N LYS A 385 7.04 -11.83 13.00
CA LYS A 385 6.14 -10.69 13.10
C LYS A 385 4.83 -10.90 12.33
N ILE A 386 4.86 -11.54 11.15
CA ILE A 386 3.69 -11.73 10.27
C ILE A 386 2.44 -12.21 11.04
N PRO A 387 2.48 -13.29 11.85
CA PRO A 387 1.27 -13.78 12.54
C PRO A 387 0.77 -12.88 13.67
N ARG A 388 1.58 -11.92 14.12
CA ARG A 388 1.24 -10.97 15.19
C ARG A 388 0.66 -9.67 14.68
N LEU A 389 0.76 -9.40 13.38
CA LEU A 389 0.14 -8.22 12.75
C LEU A 389 -1.38 -8.38 12.74
N GLY A 390 -2.11 -7.29 12.96
CA GLY A 390 -3.57 -7.27 12.94
C GLY A 390 -4.15 -7.51 11.54
N ASP A 391 -5.41 -7.93 11.47
CA ASP A 391 -6.09 -8.17 10.18
C ASP A 391 -6.23 -6.89 9.35
N ARG A 392 -6.48 -5.75 10.00
CA ARG A 392 -6.50 -4.42 9.38
C ARG A 392 -5.19 -4.09 8.64
N TYR A 393 -4.05 -4.55 9.17
CA TYR A 393 -2.75 -4.36 8.52
C TYR A 393 -2.67 -5.11 7.18
N PHE A 394 -3.23 -6.32 7.10
CA PHE A 394 -3.25 -7.14 5.88
C PHE A 394 -4.37 -6.80 4.91
N ARG A 395 -5.53 -6.29 5.38
CA ARG A 395 -6.57 -5.78 4.47
C ARG A 395 -6.11 -4.55 3.71
N SER A 396 -5.43 -3.64 4.41
CA SER A 396 -4.90 -2.46 3.75
C SER A 396 -3.79 -2.78 2.75
N ARG A 397 -3.01 -3.87 2.90
CA ARG A 397 -1.81 -4.16 2.10
C ARG A 397 -1.97 -5.42 1.24
N LEU A 398 -1.66 -5.32 -0.05
CA LEU A 398 -1.61 -6.48 -0.94
C LEU A 398 -0.61 -7.53 -0.44
N VAL A 399 -1.00 -8.80 -0.51
CA VAL A 399 -0.12 -9.94 -0.20
C VAL A 399 1.11 -9.95 -1.11
N SER A 400 0.96 -9.48 -2.36
CA SER A 400 2.03 -9.31 -3.34
C SER A 400 3.15 -8.39 -2.86
N ASP A 401 2.79 -7.26 -2.24
CA ASP A 401 3.73 -6.30 -1.66
C ASP A 401 4.47 -6.91 -0.46
N MET A 402 3.76 -7.63 0.42
CA MET A 402 4.40 -8.32 1.56
C MET A 402 5.38 -9.41 1.11
N ALA A 403 5.05 -10.13 0.03
CA ALA A 403 5.93 -11.11 -0.58
C ALA A 403 7.19 -10.45 -1.20
N GLU A 404 7.01 -9.35 -1.94
CA GLU A 404 8.14 -8.57 -2.49
C GLU A 404 9.07 -8.10 -1.37
N ARG A 405 8.54 -7.50 -0.30
CA ARG A 405 9.34 -7.03 0.85
C ARG A 405 10.13 -8.16 1.50
N SER A 406 9.53 -9.33 1.68
CA SER A 406 10.19 -10.53 2.21
C SER A 406 11.32 -11.02 1.29
N HIS A 407 11.13 -10.91 -0.02
CA HIS A 407 12.16 -11.26 -1.01
C HIS A 407 13.31 -10.26 -1.01
N SER A 408 13.01 -8.95 -1.02
CA SER A 408 13.97 -7.84 -1.10
C SER A 408 14.91 -7.74 0.11
N VAL A 409 14.65 -8.45 1.22
CA VAL A 409 15.58 -8.55 2.38
C VAL A 409 16.99 -8.95 1.93
N HIS A 410 17.10 -9.74 0.87
CA HIS A 410 18.38 -10.15 0.30
C HIS A 410 19.27 -8.98 -0.15
N GLU A 411 18.69 -7.86 -0.60
CA GLU A 411 19.46 -6.68 -1.00
C GLU A 411 20.25 -6.08 0.16
N LEU A 412 19.73 -6.21 1.40
CA LEU A 412 20.36 -5.66 2.60
C LEU A 412 21.64 -6.40 3.00
N ARG A 413 21.92 -7.59 2.44
CA ARG A 413 23.17 -8.33 2.69
C ARG A 413 24.42 -7.56 2.27
N ILE A 414 24.29 -6.61 1.33
CA ILE A 414 25.40 -5.80 0.80
C ILE A 414 25.77 -4.66 1.76
N LEU A 415 24.92 -4.36 2.76
CA LEU A 415 25.14 -3.22 3.65
C LEU A 415 26.48 -3.25 4.40
N PRO A 416 26.96 -4.38 4.96
CA PRO A 416 28.29 -4.45 5.57
C PRO A 416 29.43 -4.25 4.56
N GLU A 417 29.27 -4.72 3.33
CA GLU A 417 30.24 -4.47 2.24
C GLU A 417 30.29 -2.99 1.89
N LEU A 418 29.13 -2.33 1.84
CA LEU A 418 29.07 -0.89 1.63
C LEU A 418 29.81 -0.12 2.75
N GLY A 419 29.64 -0.56 4.01
CA GLY A 419 30.33 -0.01 5.17
C GLY A 419 31.85 -0.22 5.11
N GLU A 420 32.31 -1.40 4.68
CA GLU A 420 33.72 -1.69 4.44
C GLU A 420 34.30 -0.77 3.36
N ARG A 421 33.65 -0.69 2.19
CA ARG A 421 34.10 0.16 1.08
C ARG A 421 34.16 1.63 1.49
N PHE A 422 33.16 2.12 2.21
CA PHE A 422 33.14 3.48 2.73
C PHE A 422 34.33 3.75 3.66
N LEU A 423 34.55 2.89 4.65
CA LEU A 423 35.62 3.03 5.63
C LEU A 423 36.99 2.93 4.97
N SER A 424 37.17 1.96 4.08
CA SER A 424 38.40 1.72 3.32
C SER A 424 38.74 2.91 2.42
N ALA A 425 37.81 3.37 1.59
CA ALA A 425 38.03 4.50 0.68
C ALA A 425 38.26 5.82 1.43
N SER A 426 37.51 6.07 2.51
CA SER A 426 37.69 7.28 3.34
C SER A 426 39.05 7.30 4.04
N THR A 427 39.46 6.16 4.60
CA THR A 427 40.78 6.01 5.26
C THR A 427 41.91 6.16 4.24
N ARG A 428 41.80 5.52 3.07
CA ARG A 428 42.77 5.66 1.97
C ARG A 428 42.86 7.10 1.47
N MET A 429 41.73 7.79 1.33
CA MET A 429 41.70 9.19 0.91
C MET A 429 42.44 10.09 1.91
N ALA A 430 42.16 9.93 3.20
CA ALA A 430 42.81 10.68 4.27
C ALA A 430 44.32 10.42 4.32
N LEU A 431 44.73 9.15 4.30
CA LEU A 431 46.14 8.74 4.34
C LEU A 431 46.92 9.18 3.09
N THR A 432 46.31 9.05 1.90
CA THR A 432 46.93 9.48 0.63
C THR A 432 47.10 11.00 0.60
N THR A 433 46.08 11.76 1.05
CA THR A 433 46.17 13.22 1.14
C THR A 433 47.25 13.64 2.15
N ALA A 434 47.31 13.00 3.31
CA ALA A 434 48.36 13.24 4.31
C ALA A 434 49.76 12.91 3.75
N GLY A 435 49.88 11.81 2.99
CA GLY A 435 51.11 11.42 2.29
C GLY A 435 51.56 12.45 1.26
N ILE A 436 50.64 13.02 0.48
CA ILE A 436 50.93 14.09 -0.47
C ILE A 436 51.39 15.36 0.26
N ILE A 437 50.71 15.76 1.34
CA ILE A 437 51.09 16.93 2.15
C ILE A 437 52.47 16.74 2.79
N TRP A 438 52.77 15.53 3.27
CA TRP A 438 54.08 15.20 3.82
C TRP A 438 55.19 15.26 2.78
N LEU A 439 54.90 14.83 1.54
CA LEU A 439 55.88 14.77 0.47
C LEU A 439 56.12 16.12 -0.24
N ASP A 440 55.07 16.92 -0.43
CA ASP A 440 55.12 18.25 -1.03
C ASP A 440 54.26 19.24 -0.23
N PRO A 441 54.77 19.77 0.90
CA PRO A 441 54.02 20.73 1.73
C PRO A 441 53.58 21.99 0.97
N ALA A 442 54.34 22.40 -0.05
CA ALA A 442 54.00 23.54 -0.91
C ALA A 442 52.77 23.28 -1.80
N GLY A 443 52.44 22.00 -2.08
CA GLY A 443 51.25 21.57 -2.80
C GLY A 443 50.05 21.24 -1.89
N ALA A 444 50.17 21.39 -0.57
CA ALA A 444 49.17 20.94 0.39
C ALA A 444 47.77 21.50 0.15
N ALA A 445 47.65 22.79 -0.20
CA ALA A 445 46.37 23.42 -0.50
C ALA A 445 45.67 22.75 -1.69
N PHE A 446 46.41 22.41 -2.75
CA PHE A 446 45.87 21.72 -3.92
C PHE A 446 45.45 20.28 -3.60
N ALA A 447 46.24 19.57 -2.78
CA ALA A 447 45.91 18.21 -2.35
C ALA A 447 44.60 18.18 -1.53
N VAL A 448 44.44 19.12 -0.60
CA VAL A 448 43.21 19.26 0.20
C VAL A 448 42.03 19.63 -0.68
N VAL A 449 42.17 20.59 -1.60
CA VAL A 449 41.10 20.96 -2.54
C VAL A 449 40.70 19.78 -3.43
N ALA A 450 41.66 19.00 -3.94
CA ALA A 450 41.38 17.81 -4.73
C ALA A 450 40.63 16.74 -3.92
N ALA A 451 41.05 16.47 -2.68
CA ALA A 451 40.36 15.53 -1.79
C ALA A 451 38.95 16.00 -1.42
N LEU A 452 38.80 17.29 -1.08
CA LEU A 452 37.49 17.90 -0.78
C LEU A 452 36.57 17.89 -1.99
N LEU A 453 37.08 18.11 -3.21
CA LEU A 453 36.29 17.99 -4.43
C LEU A 453 35.82 16.55 -4.65
N CYS A 454 36.72 15.57 -4.43
CA CYS A 454 36.42 14.15 -4.56
C CYS A 454 35.29 13.69 -3.63
N VAL A 455 35.17 14.28 -2.43
CA VAL A 455 34.10 14.00 -1.48
C VAL A 455 32.88 14.90 -1.70
N GLY A 456 33.09 16.17 -2.02
CA GLY A 456 32.05 17.20 -2.11
C GLY A 456 31.17 17.07 -3.34
N LEU A 457 31.74 16.75 -4.51
CA LEU A 457 30.96 16.65 -5.75
C LEU A 457 29.90 15.54 -5.67
N PRO A 458 30.21 14.31 -5.20
CA PRO A 458 29.19 13.29 -4.98
C PRO A 458 28.09 13.70 -4.00
N LEU A 459 28.43 14.44 -2.93
CA LEU A 459 27.45 14.92 -1.94
C LEU A 459 26.52 15.98 -2.52
N ILE A 460 27.02 16.88 -3.37
CA ILE A 460 26.22 17.92 -4.04
C ILE A 460 25.20 17.29 -4.99
N PHE A 461 25.60 16.28 -5.76
CA PHE A 461 24.71 15.59 -6.71
C PHE A 461 23.91 14.43 -6.09
N HIS A 462 24.15 14.10 -4.83
CA HIS A 462 23.44 13.02 -4.13
C HIS A 462 21.91 13.17 -4.17
N PRO A 463 21.30 14.34 -3.91
CA PRO A 463 19.84 14.49 -3.98
C PRO A 463 19.30 14.11 -5.37
N LEU A 464 19.88 14.66 -6.44
CA LEU A 464 19.47 14.38 -7.82
C LEU A 464 19.54 12.87 -8.15
N LEU A 465 20.65 12.22 -7.81
CA LEU A 465 20.85 10.79 -8.07
C LEU A 465 19.93 9.92 -7.21
N SER A 466 19.66 10.33 -5.97
CA SER A 466 18.75 9.61 -5.07
C SER A 466 17.31 9.63 -5.59
N GLU A 467 16.84 10.77 -6.11
CA GLU A 467 15.51 10.92 -6.73
C GLU A 467 15.37 10.02 -7.96
N GLN A 468 16.38 9.97 -8.82
CA GLN A 468 16.40 9.07 -9.98
C GLN A 468 16.46 7.59 -9.57
N ALA A 469 17.22 7.25 -8.51
CA ALA A 469 17.31 5.88 -8.01
C ALA A 469 15.97 5.38 -7.43
N LEU A 470 15.25 6.26 -6.72
CA LEU A 470 13.91 5.94 -6.22
C LEU A 470 12.91 5.69 -7.37
N ARG A 471 12.98 6.47 -8.45
CA ARG A 471 12.16 6.25 -9.66
C ARG A 471 12.36 4.87 -10.29
N VAL A 472 13.62 4.47 -10.47
CA VAL A 472 13.94 3.14 -11.05
C VAL A 472 13.32 2.02 -10.22
N ARG A 473 13.38 2.17 -8.90
CA ARG A 473 12.83 1.21 -7.94
C ARG A 473 11.30 1.18 -7.95
N ALA A 474 10.64 2.33 -8.01
CA ALA A 474 9.18 2.37 -8.10
C ALA A 474 8.66 1.61 -9.32
N HIS A 475 9.26 1.83 -10.50
CA HIS A 475 8.90 1.08 -11.71
C HIS A 475 9.24 -0.42 -11.61
N LEU A 476 10.33 -0.79 -10.91
CA LEU A 476 10.67 -2.19 -10.68
C LEU A 476 9.63 -2.88 -9.78
N GLY A 477 9.15 -2.23 -8.72
CA GLY A 477 8.07 -2.75 -7.88
C GLY A 477 6.77 -2.95 -8.66
N GLY A 478 6.42 -2.00 -9.53
CA GLY A 478 5.26 -2.12 -10.43
C GLY A 478 5.35 -3.34 -11.36
N LEU A 479 6.54 -3.65 -11.89
CA LEU A 479 6.77 -4.86 -12.69
C LEU A 479 6.60 -6.14 -11.87
N SER A 480 7.10 -6.16 -10.63
CA SER A 480 6.94 -7.32 -9.73
C SER A 480 5.49 -7.61 -9.40
N HIS A 481 4.68 -6.58 -9.11
CA HIS A 481 3.24 -6.73 -8.89
C HIS A 481 2.53 -7.26 -10.14
N PHE A 482 2.78 -6.63 -11.30
CA PHE A 482 2.20 -7.04 -12.58
C PHE A 482 2.47 -8.53 -12.89
N TYR A 483 3.68 -9.03 -12.61
CA TYR A 483 3.98 -10.45 -12.83
C TYR A 483 3.16 -11.38 -11.94
N LEU A 484 2.94 -11.03 -10.67
CA LEU A 484 2.13 -11.87 -9.80
C LEU A 484 0.67 -11.87 -10.24
N ASP A 485 0.10 -10.69 -10.55
CA ASP A 485 -1.29 -10.56 -10.98
C ASP A 485 -1.53 -11.29 -12.31
N ALA A 486 -0.59 -11.19 -13.26
CA ALA A 486 -0.65 -11.92 -14.52
C ALA A 486 -0.57 -13.45 -14.34
N LEU A 487 0.17 -13.93 -13.32
CA LEU A 487 0.24 -15.36 -12.99
C LEU A 487 -1.04 -15.85 -12.31
N LEU A 488 -1.60 -15.07 -11.39
CA LEU A 488 -2.89 -15.38 -10.75
C LEU A 488 -4.04 -15.39 -11.77
N GLY A 489 -4.00 -14.47 -12.76
CA GLY A 489 -4.97 -14.37 -13.85
C GLY A 489 -4.68 -15.23 -15.08
N LEU A 490 -3.75 -16.19 -15.01
CA LEU A 490 -3.23 -16.90 -16.19
C LEU A 490 -4.31 -17.64 -16.99
N ALA A 491 -5.24 -18.32 -16.30
CA ALA A 491 -6.30 -19.08 -16.95
C ALA A 491 -7.26 -18.18 -17.76
N PRO A 492 -7.84 -17.10 -17.18
CA PRO A 492 -8.59 -16.10 -17.95
C PRO A 492 -7.81 -15.50 -19.12
N ILE A 493 -6.54 -15.14 -18.92
CA ILE A 493 -5.70 -14.56 -19.97
C ILE A 493 -5.57 -15.50 -21.18
N ARG A 494 -5.40 -16.81 -20.93
CA ARG A 494 -5.32 -17.83 -21.97
C ARG A 494 -6.68 -18.09 -22.62
N ALA A 495 -7.74 -18.25 -21.82
CA ALA A 495 -9.08 -18.56 -22.31
C ALA A 495 -9.65 -17.44 -23.22
N HIS A 496 -9.38 -16.18 -22.88
CA HIS A 496 -9.88 -15.02 -23.64
C HIS A 496 -8.88 -14.48 -24.68
N GLY A 497 -7.72 -15.12 -24.86
CA GLY A 497 -6.70 -14.65 -25.81
C GLY A 497 -6.12 -13.28 -25.48
N ALA A 498 -6.20 -12.84 -24.22
CA ALA A 498 -5.81 -11.50 -23.76
C ALA A 498 -4.28 -11.28 -23.74
N GLY A 499 -3.47 -12.26 -24.16
CA GLY A 499 -2.01 -12.18 -24.13
C GLY A 499 -1.41 -10.98 -24.88
N ARG A 500 -2.07 -10.47 -25.92
CA ARG A 500 -1.60 -9.25 -26.62
C ARG A 500 -1.80 -7.98 -25.77
N ALA A 501 -2.90 -7.89 -25.03
CA ALA A 501 -3.18 -6.74 -24.16
C ALA A 501 -2.18 -6.74 -22.99
N VAL A 502 -2.06 -7.87 -22.29
CA VAL A 502 -1.10 -8.08 -21.20
C VAL A 502 0.33 -7.80 -21.65
N ARG A 503 0.74 -8.24 -22.86
CA ARG A 503 2.08 -7.93 -23.38
C ARG A 503 2.31 -6.44 -23.61
N ARG A 504 1.31 -5.69 -24.10
CA ARG A 504 1.44 -4.25 -24.33
C ARG A 504 1.59 -3.49 -23.01
N GLU A 505 0.83 -3.89 -22.00
CA GLU A 505 0.94 -3.31 -20.66
C GLU A 505 2.31 -3.58 -20.04
N HIS A 506 2.79 -4.82 -20.12
CA HIS A 506 4.14 -5.19 -19.70
C HIS A 506 5.21 -4.37 -20.44
N GLU A 507 5.09 -4.23 -21.75
CA GLU A 507 6.02 -3.44 -22.56
C GLU A 507 6.06 -1.98 -22.12
N ALA A 508 4.91 -1.38 -21.80
CA ALA A 508 4.85 -0.01 -21.27
C ALA A 508 5.62 0.12 -19.95
N LEU A 509 5.39 -0.77 -19.00
CA LEU A 509 6.09 -0.79 -17.70
C LEU A 509 7.60 -0.97 -17.86
N VAL A 510 8.04 -1.89 -18.73
CA VAL A 510 9.46 -2.15 -19.00
C VAL A 510 10.13 -0.94 -19.66
N VAL A 511 9.44 -0.28 -20.59
CA VAL A 511 9.95 0.92 -21.26
C VAL A 511 10.13 2.07 -20.27
N GLU A 512 9.20 2.29 -19.35
CA GLU A 512 9.32 3.31 -18.31
C GLU A 512 10.46 3.00 -17.33
N TRP A 513 10.54 1.77 -16.84
CA TRP A 513 11.66 1.29 -16.03
C TRP A 513 13.00 1.50 -16.74
N GLY A 514 13.10 1.10 -18.01
CA GLY A 514 14.30 1.21 -18.82
C GLY A 514 14.73 2.66 -19.06
N ARG A 515 13.79 3.55 -19.38
CA ARG A 515 14.06 5.00 -19.53
C ARG A 515 14.58 5.60 -18.22
N SER A 516 13.94 5.28 -17.09
CA SER A 516 14.36 5.75 -15.77
C SER A 516 15.74 5.22 -15.40
N ALA A 517 16.01 3.94 -15.65
CA ALA A 517 17.31 3.32 -15.38
C ALA A 517 18.44 3.94 -16.22
N LEU A 518 18.18 4.17 -17.52
CA LEU A 518 19.13 4.84 -18.40
C LEU A 518 19.36 6.30 -17.98
N SER A 519 18.32 7.01 -17.53
CA SER A 519 18.46 8.39 -17.04
C SER A 519 19.33 8.47 -15.79
N LEU A 520 19.13 7.56 -14.83
CA LEU A 520 19.98 7.42 -13.65
C LEU A 520 21.43 7.14 -14.05
N GLN A 521 21.64 6.14 -14.92
CA GLN A 521 22.97 5.72 -15.33
C GLN A 521 23.71 6.83 -16.10
N ARG A 522 23.01 7.57 -16.96
CA ARG A 522 23.58 8.74 -17.67
C ARG A 522 24.01 9.81 -16.68
N SER A 523 23.17 10.18 -15.73
CA SER A 523 23.47 11.21 -14.73
C SER A 523 24.63 10.79 -13.83
N ALA A 524 24.64 9.52 -13.41
CA ALA A 524 25.72 8.90 -12.66
C ALA A 524 27.07 8.97 -13.39
N VAL A 525 27.12 8.53 -14.64
CA VAL A 525 28.34 8.55 -15.48
C VAL A 525 28.81 9.98 -15.73
N LEU A 526 27.90 10.94 -15.94
CA LEU A 526 28.25 12.35 -16.10
C LEU A 526 28.89 12.93 -14.83
N VAL A 527 28.34 12.64 -13.65
CA VAL A 527 28.90 13.08 -12.37
C VAL A 527 30.26 12.42 -12.10
N GLU A 528 30.39 11.12 -12.32
CA GLU A 528 31.66 10.39 -12.17
C GLU A 528 32.72 10.89 -13.18
N GLY A 529 32.31 11.13 -14.42
CA GLY A 529 33.17 11.68 -15.47
C GLY A 529 33.67 13.08 -15.14
N ALA A 530 32.77 13.96 -14.66
CA ALA A 530 33.13 15.29 -14.19
C ALA A 530 34.08 15.24 -12.97
N LEU A 531 33.80 14.36 -12.01
CA LEU A 531 34.66 14.12 -10.84
C LEU A 531 36.06 13.68 -11.26
N THR A 532 36.13 12.69 -12.14
CA THR A 532 37.38 12.12 -12.63
C THR A 532 38.19 13.15 -13.41
N ALA A 533 37.54 13.89 -14.32
CA ALA A 533 38.19 14.94 -15.11
C ALA A 533 38.72 16.09 -14.22
N ALA A 534 37.90 16.59 -13.28
CA ALA A 534 38.31 17.66 -12.39
C ALA A 534 39.40 17.21 -11.41
N GLY A 535 39.29 16.00 -10.88
CA GLY A 535 40.32 15.39 -10.03
C GLY A 535 41.66 15.22 -10.74
N PHE A 536 41.66 14.71 -11.99
CA PHE A 536 42.88 14.63 -12.79
C PHE A 536 43.45 16.00 -13.15
N ALA A 537 42.61 16.99 -13.49
CA ALA A 537 43.08 18.34 -13.79
C ALA A 537 43.81 18.98 -12.59
N LEU A 538 43.22 18.88 -11.39
CA LEU A 538 43.85 19.33 -10.15
C LEU A 538 45.14 18.54 -9.85
N GLY A 539 45.13 17.23 -10.09
CA GLY A 539 46.28 16.37 -9.89
C GLY A 539 47.45 16.71 -10.82
N VAL A 540 47.19 16.88 -12.12
CA VAL A 540 48.19 17.33 -13.10
C VAL A 540 48.74 18.70 -12.71
N GLY A 541 47.88 19.62 -12.28
CA GLY A 541 48.31 20.92 -11.77
C GLY A 541 49.30 20.81 -10.60
N LEU A 542 49.00 19.93 -9.63
CA LEU A 542 49.88 19.63 -8.50
C LEU A 542 51.23 19.07 -8.96
N ILE A 543 51.21 18.09 -9.88
CA ILE A 543 52.42 17.48 -10.43
C ILE A 543 53.28 18.50 -11.17
N LEU A 544 52.68 19.35 -12.02
CA LEU A 544 53.40 20.40 -12.76
C LEU A 544 54.05 21.42 -11.83
N MET A 545 53.36 21.83 -10.76
CA MET A 545 53.93 22.71 -9.75
C MET A 545 55.10 22.06 -9.01
N HIS A 546 55.01 20.76 -8.69
CA HIS A 546 56.10 20.04 -8.05
C HIS A 546 57.32 19.92 -8.98
N VAL A 547 57.11 19.47 -10.22
CA VAL A 547 58.18 19.34 -11.22
C VAL A 547 58.82 20.69 -11.55
N GLY A 548 58.04 21.77 -11.61
CA GLY A 548 58.54 23.13 -11.82
C GLY A 548 59.46 23.65 -10.71
N ARG A 549 59.39 23.06 -9.51
CA ARG A 549 60.29 23.35 -8.38
C ARG A 549 61.53 22.44 -8.35
N GLY A 550 61.59 21.42 -9.21
CA GLY A 550 62.68 20.45 -9.30
C GLY A 550 62.19 19.01 -9.11
N ALA A 551 62.41 18.15 -10.11
CA ALA A 551 62.00 16.75 -10.05
C ALA A 551 63.03 15.89 -9.30
N ASN A 552 62.55 15.17 -8.28
CA ASN A 552 63.35 14.22 -7.49
C ASN A 552 62.78 12.79 -7.62
N GLY A 553 63.45 11.77 -7.07
CA GLY A 553 62.94 10.39 -7.02
C GLY A 553 61.56 10.24 -6.37
N SER A 554 61.13 11.20 -5.54
CA SER A 554 59.78 11.30 -4.96
C SER A 554 58.67 11.56 -5.98
N THR A 555 59.00 12.06 -7.18
CA THR A 555 58.00 12.52 -8.15
C THR A 555 57.10 11.37 -8.60
N LEU A 556 57.64 10.15 -8.78
CA LEU A 556 56.84 8.98 -9.18
C LEU A 556 55.83 8.57 -8.10
N LEU A 557 56.23 8.64 -6.83
CA LEU A 557 55.33 8.35 -5.70
C LEU A 557 54.23 9.41 -5.59
N LEU A 558 54.59 10.69 -5.79
CA LEU A 558 53.62 11.78 -5.84
C LEU A 558 52.61 11.57 -6.97
N VAL A 559 53.07 11.25 -8.17
CA VAL A 559 52.20 10.95 -9.33
C VAL A 559 51.25 9.80 -8.99
N TYR A 560 51.75 8.70 -8.43
CA TYR A 560 50.90 7.56 -8.03
C TYR A 560 49.78 7.98 -7.06
N TRP A 561 50.13 8.69 -5.98
CA TRP A 561 49.14 9.13 -4.99
C TRP A 561 48.15 10.14 -5.55
N VAL A 562 48.61 11.10 -6.32
CA VAL A 562 47.77 12.12 -6.94
C VAL A 562 46.78 11.51 -7.92
N LEU A 563 47.20 10.55 -8.75
CA LEU A 563 46.32 9.85 -9.69
C LEU A 563 45.36 8.87 -8.98
N SER A 564 45.62 8.52 -7.72
CA SER A 564 44.73 7.66 -6.94
C SER A 564 43.54 8.42 -6.31
N LEU A 565 43.67 9.74 -6.08
CA LEU A 565 42.59 10.54 -5.47
C LEU A 565 41.27 10.51 -6.27
N PRO A 566 41.26 10.70 -7.61
CA PRO A 566 40.01 10.63 -8.38
C PRO A 566 39.36 9.25 -8.29
N THR A 567 40.15 8.17 -8.32
CA THR A 567 39.66 6.78 -8.19
C THR A 567 39.04 6.52 -6.83
N LEU A 568 39.63 7.04 -5.75
CA LEU A 568 39.02 6.95 -4.40
C LEU A 568 37.74 7.80 -4.32
N GLY A 569 37.71 8.93 -5.02
CA GLY A 569 36.50 9.77 -5.16
C GLY A 569 35.37 9.03 -5.86
N THR A 570 35.64 8.30 -6.95
CA THR A 570 34.61 7.51 -7.64
C THR A 570 34.13 6.32 -6.80
N GLU A 571 35.01 5.65 -6.05
CA GLU A 571 34.61 4.61 -5.07
C GLU A 571 33.61 5.17 -4.03
N LEU A 572 33.90 6.35 -3.46
CA LEU A 572 32.99 7.03 -2.53
C LEU A 572 31.68 7.47 -3.21
N ALA A 573 31.73 7.90 -4.48
CA ALA A 573 30.55 8.26 -5.25
C ALA A 573 29.60 7.07 -5.48
N VAL A 574 30.16 5.89 -5.77
CA VAL A 574 29.39 4.65 -5.93
C VAL A 574 28.71 4.26 -4.62
N VAL A 575 29.44 4.32 -3.50
CA VAL A 575 28.89 4.05 -2.16
C VAL A 575 27.73 5.01 -1.84
N SER A 576 27.94 6.30 -2.09
CA SER A 576 26.94 7.36 -1.88
C SER A 576 25.65 7.10 -2.68
N ARG A 577 25.76 6.58 -3.90
CA ARG A 577 24.59 6.29 -4.77
C ARG A 577 23.84 5.02 -4.36
N GLN A 578 24.52 4.01 -3.83
CA GLN A 578 23.90 2.74 -3.43
C GLN A 578 23.14 2.85 -2.10
N TYR A 579 23.58 3.73 -1.20
CA TYR A 579 23.00 3.88 0.13
C TYR A 579 21.50 4.24 0.14
N PRO A 580 21.00 5.23 -0.64
CA PRO A 580 19.57 5.56 -0.69
C PRO A 580 18.67 4.36 -1.05
N SER A 581 19.13 3.53 -1.99
CA SER A 581 18.47 2.31 -2.43
C SER A 581 18.28 1.36 -1.23
N LEU A 582 19.38 0.99 -0.57
CA LEU A 582 19.35 0.12 0.62
C LEU A 582 18.55 0.71 1.78
N ARG A 583 18.68 2.03 2.02
CA ARG A 583 17.91 2.75 3.03
C ARG A 583 16.41 2.59 2.79
N SER A 584 15.95 2.68 1.55
CA SER A 584 14.53 2.53 1.24
C SER A 584 14.02 1.09 1.40
N VAL A 585 14.81 0.06 1.07
CA VAL A 585 14.47 -1.34 1.41
C VAL A 585 14.32 -1.49 2.91
N LEU A 586 15.30 -0.99 3.66
CA LEU A 586 15.32 -1.10 5.11
C LEU A 586 14.12 -0.38 5.74
N LEU A 587 13.76 0.81 5.26
CA LEU A 587 12.56 1.51 5.73
C LEU A 587 11.26 0.74 5.44
N ARG A 588 11.11 0.16 4.24
CA ARG A 588 9.94 -0.68 3.88
C ARG A 588 9.84 -1.96 4.72
N LEU A 589 10.99 -2.50 5.15
CA LEU A 589 11.05 -3.67 6.02
C LEU A 589 10.81 -3.32 7.49
N LEU A 590 11.33 -2.17 7.94
CA LEU A 590 11.13 -1.72 9.31
C LEU A 590 9.67 -1.36 9.59
N GLU A 591 8.92 -0.89 8.59
CA GLU A 591 7.50 -0.53 8.74
C GLU A 591 6.65 -1.66 9.35
N PRO A 592 6.56 -2.88 8.78
CA PRO A 592 5.87 -4.02 9.40
C PRO A 592 6.50 -4.45 10.73
N LEU A 593 7.82 -4.36 10.87
CA LEU A 593 8.50 -4.74 12.11
C LEU A 593 8.19 -3.78 13.27
N SER A 594 7.96 -2.50 12.96
CA SER A 594 7.58 -1.45 13.90
C SER A 594 6.08 -1.32 14.12
N ALA A 595 5.26 -1.91 13.23
CA ALA A 595 3.82 -1.91 13.37
C ALA A 595 3.43 -2.56 14.72
N PRO A 596 2.44 -2.00 15.43
CA PRO A 596 1.98 -2.57 16.68
C PRO A 596 1.48 -4.00 16.46
N ASP A 597 1.62 -4.84 17.48
CA ASP A 597 0.99 -6.16 17.44
C ASP A 597 -0.54 -5.96 17.38
N GLY A 598 -1.28 -6.87 16.73
CA GLY A 598 -2.73 -6.77 16.61
C GLY A 598 -3.45 -6.68 17.96
N GLU A 599 -2.84 -7.20 19.03
CA GLU A 599 -3.31 -7.07 20.42
C GLU A 599 -3.11 -5.66 21.01
N ALA A 600 -2.13 -4.91 20.53
CA ALA A 600 -1.91 -3.51 20.91
C ALA A 600 -2.79 -2.56 20.07
N GLU A 601 -3.03 -2.88 18.79
CA GLU A 601 -4.04 -2.20 17.97
C GLU A 601 -5.44 -2.38 18.56
N ALA A 602 -5.78 -3.60 19.01
CA ALA A 602 -7.02 -3.90 19.75
C ALA A 602 -7.27 -2.94 20.91
N ARG A 603 -6.24 -2.74 21.74
CA ARG A 603 -6.30 -1.88 22.93
C ARG A 603 -6.40 -0.39 22.58
N ALA A 604 -5.83 0.02 21.45
CA ALA A 604 -5.92 1.40 20.97
C ALA A 604 -7.31 1.70 20.37
N GLY A 605 -7.85 0.79 19.55
CA GLY A 605 -9.17 0.94 18.94
C GLY A 605 -10.32 0.90 19.95
N ALA A 606 -10.22 0.07 21.00
CA ALA A 606 -11.20 0.05 22.09
C ALA A 606 -11.23 1.34 22.93
N ALA A 607 -10.13 2.11 22.94
CA ALA A 607 -10.05 3.37 23.68
C ALA A 607 -10.76 4.55 22.98
N ASP A 608 -11.09 4.42 21.69
CA ASP A 608 -11.80 5.44 20.91
C ASP A 608 -13.33 5.41 21.09
N GLY A 609 -13.89 4.31 21.61
CA GLY A 609 -15.31 4.16 21.93
C GLY A 609 -15.65 4.59 23.36
N VAL A 610 -15.86 5.89 23.58
CA VAL A 610 -16.44 6.51 24.80
C VAL A 610 -15.74 6.21 26.13
N GLY A 611 -15.06 7.24 26.66
CA GLY A 611 -14.83 7.41 28.09
C GLY A 611 -13.73 6.53 28.68
N ALA A 612 -12.48 6.99 28.57
CA ALA A 612 -11.35 6.45 29.32
C ALA A 612 -11.70 6.25 30.80
N ARG A 613 -11.96 5.00 31.19
CA ARG A 613 -11.88 4.55 32.57
C ARG A 613 -10.52 3.92 32.74
N GLU A 614 -9.70 4.50 33.61
CA GLU A 614 -8.39 3.96 33.96
C GLU A 614 -8.52 2.45 34.25
N PRO A 615 -7.65 1.60 33.67
CA PRO A 615 -7.60 0.20 34.03
C PRO A 615 -7.24 0.15 35.52
N LYS A 616 -8.17 -0.38 36.34
CA LYS A 616 -7.85 -0.70 37.73
C LYS A 616 -6.60 -1.60 37.71
N PRO A 617 -5.55 -1.27 38.49
CA PRO A 617 -4.34 -2.07 38.51
C PRO A 617 -4.68 -3.50 38.89
N ASN A 618 -4.21 -4.45 38.06
CA ASN A 618 -4.24 -5.90 38.23
C ASN A 618 -4.93 -6.35 39.53
N ALA A 619 -6.22 -6.69 39.42
CA ALA A 619 -6.75 -7.67 40.34
C ALA A 619 -5.88 -8.92 40.13
N GLU A 620 -5.22 -9.37 41.19
CA GLU A 620 -4.47 -10.61 41.22
C GLU A 620 -5.29 -11.72 40.53
N PRO A 621 -4.67 -12.63 39.77
CA PRO A 621 -5.39 -13.76 39.18
C PRO A 621 -6.00 -14.55 40.34
N SER A 622 -7.29 -14.34 40.60
CA SER A 622 -8.02 -15.14 41.57
C SER A 622 -8.01 -16.55 41.04
N HIS A 623 -7.24 -17.41 41.70
CA HIS A 623 -7.10 -18.84 41.46
C HIS A 623 -8.38 -19.65 41.73
N ASP A 624 -9.55 -19.02 41.66
CA ASP A 624 -10.85 -19.68 41.66
C ASP A 624 -11.39 -19.65 40.23
N HIS A 625 -10.89 -20.53 39.37
CA HIS A 625 -11.60 -20.91 38.15
C HIS A 625 -12.76 -21.83 38.55
N PRO A 626 -14.04 -21.38 38.55
CA PRO A 626 -15.12 -22.34 38.45
C PRO A 626 -14.89 -23.12 37.14
N ALA A 627 -14.91 -24.45 37.23
CA ALA A 627 -14.60 -25.36 36.12
C ALA A 627 -15.13 -24.79 34.78
N ALA A 628 -14.22 -24.38 33.90
CA ALA A 628 -14.58 -23.63 32.70
C ALA A 628 -15.61 -24.42 31.90
N SER A 629 -16.78 -23.82 31.66
CA SER A 629 -17.79 -24.32 30.74
C SER A 629 -17.13 -24.72 29.42
N LYS A 630 -17.51 -25.88 28.87
CA LYS A 630 -17.01 -26.35 27.57
C LYS A 630 -17.38 -25.41 26.41
N GLY A 631 -18.40 -24.55 26.56
CA GLY A 631 -18.74 -23.47 25.63
C GLY A 631 -18.33 -22.08 26.13
N MET A 632 -18.22 -21.11 25.21
CA MET A 632 -18.03 -19.68 25.50
C MET A 632 -19.33 -18.91 25.44
N SER A 633 -19.62 -18.09 26.43
CA SER A 633 -20.68 -17.09 26.34
C SER A 633 -20.17 -15.84 25.63
N ILE A 634 -20.92 -15.31 24.66
CA ILE A 634 -20.55 -14.11 23.89
C ILE A 634 -21.69 -13.10 23.96
N ARG A 635 -21.37 -11.85 24.30
CA ARG A 635 -22.34 -10.77 24.38
C ARG A 635 -21.83 -9.52 23.65
N PHE A 636 -22.70 -8.92 22.85
CA PHE A 636 -22.51 -7.67 22.14
C PHE A 636 -23.42 -6.62 22.78
N ASP A 637 -22.85 -5.50 23.22
CA ASP A 637 -23.57 -4.38 23.80
C ASP A 637 -23.33 -3.12 22.95
N ASP A 638 -24.37 -2.68 22.24
CA ASP A 638 -24.40 -1.49 21.36
C ASP A 638 -23.24 -1.43 20.34
N VAL A 639 -22.95 -2.56 19.70
CA VAL A 639 -21.77 -2.69 18.82
C VAL A 639 -22.03 -2.17 17.41
N SER A 640 -21.26 -1.17 16.98
CA SER A 640 -21.24 -0.67 15.60
C SER A 640 -19.83 -0.77 15.00
N VAL A 641 -19.74 -1.12 13.71
CA VAL A 641 -18.47 -1.27 12.97
C VAL A 641 -18.47 -0.34 11.76
N ARG A 642 -17.41 0.45 11.64
CA ARG A 642 -17.16 1.33 10.49
C ARG A 642 -15.90 0.90 9.75
N ALA A 643 -15.97 0.83 8.42
CA ALA A 643 -14.79 0.68 7.58
C ALA A 643 -14.87 1.61 6.37
N ALA A 644 -13.75 2.27 6.03
CA ALA A 644 -13.65 3.23 4.93
C ALA A 644 -14.75 4.33 4.97
N GLY A 645 -15.15 4.77 6.17
CA GLY A 645 -16.20 5.77 6.38
C GLY A 645 -17.64 5.25 6.28
N LEU A 646 -17.85 3.97 5.92
CA LEU A 646 -19.18 3.35 5.84
C LEU A 646 -19.47 2.52 7.08
N GLU A 647 -20.71 2.58 7.56
CA GLU A 647 -21.20 1.74 8.65
C GLU A 647 -21.58 0.35 8.10
N ILE A 648 -20.87 -0.69 8.54
CA ILE A 648 -21.05 -2.08 8.09
C ILE A 648 -21.94 -2.85 9.05
N LEU A 649 -21.81 -2.59 10.35
CA LEU A 649 -22.69 -3.10 11.40
C LEU A 649 -23.14 -1.92 12.25
N GLU A 650 -24.40 -1.91 12.65
CA GLU A 650 -25.02 -0.80 13.38
C GLU A 650 -25.84 -1.34 14.57
N ASP A 651 -25.56 -0.81 15.76
CA ASP A 651 -26.30 -1.03 17.01
C ASP A 651 -26.57 -2.51 17.35
N VAL A 652 -25.56 -3.37 17.13
CA VAL A 652 -25.68 -4.81 17.34
C VAL A 652 -25.72 -5.13 18.84
N ASN A 653 -26.88 -5.59 19.29
CA ASN A 653 -27.14 -6.06 20.65
C ASN A 653 -27.53 -7.54 20.61
N LEU A 654 -26.70 -8.41 21.20
CA LEU A 654 -26.90 -9.86 21.11
C LEU A 654 -26.21 -10.59 22.25
N GLU A 655 -26.87 -11.61 22.81
CA GLU A 655 -26.24 -12.56 23.74
C GLU A 655 -26.36 -13.99 23.19
N ILE A 656 -25.22 -14.69 23.06
CA ILE A 656 -25.08 -16.10 22.72
C ILE A 656 -24.59 -16.84 23.97
N PRO A 657 -25.47 -17.61 24.65
CA PRO A 657 -25.08 -18.40 25.81
C PRO A 657 -24.06 -19.49 25.46
N ALA A 658 -23.26 -19.86 26.46
CA ALA A 658 -22.29 -20.94 26.32
C ALA A 658 -22.95 -22.26 25.91
N GLY A 659 -22.40 -22.90 24.87
CA GLY A 659 -22.86 -24.17 24.32
C GLY A 659 -24.02 -24.04 23.32
N GLN A 660 -24.50 -22.82 23.03
CA GLN A 660 -25.58 -22.62 22.07
C GLN A 660 -25.07 -22.76 20.62
N HIS A 661 -25.89 -23.41 19.77
CA HIS A 661 -25.69 -23.47 18.33
C HIS A 661 -26.64 -22.48 17.64
N VAL A 662 -26.08 -21.51 16.91
CA VAL A 662 -26.82 -20.42 16.26
C VAL A 662 -26.52 -20.40 14.76
N ALA A 663 -27.54 -20.25 13.92
CA ALA A 663 -27.37 -19.99 12.50
C ALA A 663 -27.48 -18.49 12.20
N VAL A 664 -26.74 -18.02 11.20
CA VAL A 664 -26.75 -16.62 10.73
C VAL A 664 -27.02 -16.61 9.24
N VAL A 665 -28.05 -15.86 8.83
CA VAL A 665 -28.48 -15.72 7.44
C VAL A 665 -28.72 -14.26 7.07
N GLY A 666 -28.74 -13.97 5.78
CA GLY A 666 -28.96 -12.62 5.26
C GLY A 666 -28.41 -12.47 3.84
N PRO A 667 -28.79 -11.41 3.12
CA PRO A 667 -28.32 -11.18 1.76
C PRO A 667 -26.79 -11.01 1.68
N SER A 668 -26.22 -11.18 0.48
CA SER A 668 -24.80 -10.89 0.27
C SER A 668 -24.51 -9.42 0.59
N GLY A 669 -23.38 -9.16 1.27
CA GLY A 669 -23.03 -7.80 1.72
C GLY A 669 -23.71 -7.32 3.01
N ALA A 670 -24.59 -8.11 3.64
CA ALA A 670 -25.29 -7.70 4.86
C ALA A 670 -24.41 -7.54 6.13
N GLY A 671 -23.12 -7.86 6.07
CA GLY A 671 -22.21 -7.77 7.24
C GLY A 671 -21.96 -9.09 8.00
N LYS A 672 -22.41 -10.24 7.49
CA LYS A 672 -22.27 -11.57 8.16
C LYS A 672 -20.82 -11.96 8.47
N SER A 673 -19.90 -11.86 7.50
CA SER A 673 -18.49 -12.16 7.74
C SER A 673 -17.82 -11.12 8.64
N THR A 674 -18.27 -9.87 8.62
CA THR A 674 -17.84 -8.83 9.58
C THR A 674 -18.26 -9.21 11.00
N PHE A 675 -19.48 -9.71 11.17
CA PHE A 675 -20.01 -10.19 12.45
C PHE A 675 -19.20 -11.38 13.00
N VAL A 676 -18.85 -12.37 12.15
CA VAL A 676 -17.93 -13.46 12.53
C VAL A 676 -16.54 -12.92 12.87
N GLY A 677 -16.04 -11.97 12.08
CA GLY A 677 -14.73 -11.36 12.30
C GLY A 677 -14.65 -10.53 13.59
N LEU A 678 -15.76 -10.03 14.14
CA LEU A 678 -15.80 -9.42 15.48
C LEU A 678 -15.52 -10.46 16.58
N MET A 679 -16.10 -11.66 16.49
CA MET A 679 -15.86 -12.75 17.47
C MET A 679 -14.41 -13.24 17.45
N LEU A 680 -13.76 -13.18 16.28
CA LEU A 680 -12.34 -13.50 16.09
C LEU A 680 -11.41 -12.28 16.26
N GLY A 681 -12.00 -11.11 16.55
CA GLY A 681 -11.40 -9.75 16.64
C GLY A 681 -10.45 -9.41 15.50
N TRP A 682 -10.82 -9.81 14.30
CA TRP A 682 -10.33 -9.21 13.06
C TRP A 682 -10.94 -7.83 12.84
N HIS A 683 -12.16 -7.63 13.34
CA HIS A 683 -12.83 -6.34 13.39
C HIS A 683 -12.90 -5.81 14.82
N TRP A 684 -12.93 -4.48 14.93
CA TRP A 684 -13.10 -3.78 16.19
C TRP A 684 -14.42 -3.00 16.17
N PRO A 685 -15.16 -2.98 17.28
CA PRO A 685 -16.27 -2.04 17.44
C PRO A 685 -15.72 -0.60 17.34
N ALA A 686 -16.31 0.21 16.48
CA ALA A 686 -16.14 1.66 16.51
C ALA A 686 -16.92 2.27 17.69
N GLN A 687 -18.01 1.61 18.09
CA GLN A 687 -18.83 1.91 19.27
C GLN A 687 -19.30 0.59 19.89
N GLY A 688 -19.55 0.59 21.20
CA GLY A 688 -19.99 -0.59 21.96
C GLY A 688 -18.86 -1.50 22.44
N THR A 689 -19.24 -2.56 23.17
CA THR A 689 -18.29 -3.53 23.75
C THR A 689 -18.72 -4.98 23.50
N ILE A 690 -17.73 -5.85 23.34
CA ILE A 690 -17.94 -7.29 23.20
C ILE A 690 -17.40 -7.97 24.46
N HIS A 691 -18.20 -8.83 25.08
CA HIS A 691 -17.85 -9.61 26.25
C HIS A 691 -17.79 -11.10 25.91
N VAL A 692 -16.74 -11.78 26.35
CA VAL A 692 -16.62 -13.24 26.32
C VAL A 692 -16.44 -13.77 27.73
N ASP A 693 -17.31 -14.68 28.16
CA ASP A 693 -17.34 -15.21 29.54
C ASP A 693 -17.30 -14.09 30.60
N GLY A 694 -18.05 -13.01 30.34
CA GLY A 694 -18.15 -11.84 31.20
C GLY A 694 -16.95 -10.88 31.15
N HIS A 695 -15.89 -11.20 30.40
CA HIS A 695 -14.70 -10.37 30.26
C HIS A 695 -14.74 -9.61 28.93
N VAL A 696 -14.34 -8.33 28.92
CA VAL A 696 -14.24 -7.56 27.67
C VAL A 696 -13.23 -8.22 26.73
N LEU A 697 -13.56 -8.30 25.44
CA LEU A 697 -12.73 -8.91 24.39
C LEU A 697 -11.56 -7.99 24.02
N GLU A 698 -10.56 -7.94 24.90
CA GLU A 698 -9.35 -7.13 24.73
C GLU A 698 -8.08 -7.90 25.14
N GLY A 699 -6.93 -7.51 24.60
CA GLY A 699 -5.61 -7.97 25.07
C GLY A 699 -5.46 -9.50 25.12
N GLU A 700 -5.15 -10.06 26.29
CA GLU A 700 -4.88 -11.50 26.45
C GLU A 700 -6.13 -12.38 26.29
N THR A 701 -7.32 -11.85 26.58
CA THR A 701 -8.61 -12.54 26.35
C THR A 701 -8.74 -12.92 24.88
N PHE A 702 -8.21 -12.08 23.99
CA PHE A 702 -8.23 -12.30 22.57
C PHE A 702 -7.42 -13.51 22.10
N ALA A 703 -6.16 -13.57 22.54
CA ALA A 703 -5.29 -14.70 22.28
C ALA A 703 -5.87 -15.98 22.87
N ALA A 704 -6.54 -15.90 24.03
CA ALA A 704 -7.24 -17.03 24.62
C ALA A 704 -8.44 -17.50 23.77
N VAL A 705 -9.28 -16.58 23.29
CA VAL A 705 -10.42 -16.88 22.40
C VAL A 705 -9.95 -17.57 21.13
N ARG A 706 -8.95 -17.02 20.43
CA ARG A 706 -8.41 -17.62 19.20
C ARG A 706 -7.79 -19.00 19.42
N ARG A 707 -7.11 -19.22 20.55
CA ARG A 707 -6.56 -20.55 20.90
C ARG A 707 -7.67 -21.58 21.11
N ALA A 708 -8.75 -21.19 21.77
CA ALA A 708 -9.90 -22.04 22.06
C ALA A 708 -11.03 -21.95 21.00
N SER A 709 -10.72 -21.44 19.80
CA SER A 709 -11.67 -21.38 18.68
C SER A 709 -11.25 -22.30 17.52
N ALA A 710 -12.25 -22.85 16.83
CA ALA A 710 -12.09 -23.45 15.52
C ALA A 710 -12.85 -22.61 14.47
N TRP A 711 -12.23 -22.40 13.31
CA TRP A 711 -12.81 -21.65 12.21
C TRP A 711 -12.71 -22.45 10.91
N VAL A 712 -13.84 -22.56 10.21
CA VAL A 712 -13.94 -23.21 8.90
C VAL A 712 -14.48 -22.18 7.92
N ASP A 713 -13.66 -21.84 6.93
CA ASP A 713 -13.99 -20.86 5.90
C ASP A 713 -13.34 -21.27 4.55
N PRO A 714 -14.04 -21.11 3.41
CA PRO A 714 -13.53 -21.45 2.08
C PRO A 714 -12.18 -20.81 1.73
N SER A 715 -11.90 -19.63 2.25
CA SER A 715 -10.68 -18.86 2.03
C SER A 715 -9.47 -19.42 2.80
N VAL A 716 -9.68 -20.30 3.79
CA VAL A 716 -8.58 -20.99 4.50
C VAL A 716 -7.73 -21.77 3.49
N GLN A 717 -6.46 -21.39 3.37
CA GLN A 717 -5.54 -21.95 2.38
C GLN A 717 -5.29 -23.45 2.59
N VAL A 718 -5.39 -24.24 1.52
CA VAL A 718 -4.84 -25.61 1.47
C VAL A 718 -3.41 -25.55 0.96
N TRP A 719 -2.48 -26.11 1.73
CA TRP A 719 -1.07 -26.08 1.42
C TRP A 719 -0.70 -27.20 0.44
N ALA A 720 0.25 -26.92 -0.46
CA ALA A 720 0.94 -27.92 -1.29
C ALA A 720 1.85 -28.78 -0.41
N ARG A 721 1.22 -29.66 0.37
CA ARG A 721 1.80 -30.56 1.36
C ARG A 721 0.93 -31.81 1.45
N PRO A 722 1.44 -32.91 2.03
CA PRO A 722 0.64 -34.11 2.31
C PRO A 722 -0.68 -33.80 3.02
N LEU A 723 -1.74 -34.55 2.72
CA LEU A 723 -3.05 -34.44 3.40
C LEU A 723 -2.90 -34.48 4.92
N LEU A 724 -2.06 -35.38 5.44
CA LEU A 724 -1.77 -35.49 6.87
C LEU A 724 -1.22 -34.20 7.48
N GLU A 725 -0.31 -33.53 6.78
CA GLU A 725 0.29 -32.27 7.26
C GLU A 725 -0.71 -31.13 7.22
N ASN A 726 -1.52 -31.07 6.16
CA ASN A 726 -2.62 -30.12 6.07
C ASN A 726 -3.59 -30.27 7.24
N LEU A 727 -3.96 -31.50 7.59
CA LEU A 727 -4.85 -31.80 8.71
C LEU A 727 -4.24 -31.42 10.08
N ARG A 728 -2.94 -31.64 10.28
CA ARG A 728 -2.24 -31.39 11.55
C ARG A 728 -1.67 -29.97 11.72
N TYR A 729 -1.89 -29.08 10.76
CA TYR A 729 -1.27 -27.75 10.71
C TYR A 729 -1.46 -26.89 11.99
N GLY A 730 -2.58 -27.06 12.70
CA GLY A 730 -2.92 -26.26 13.89
C GLY A 730 -3.38 -27.05 15.12
N GLY A 731 -3.17 -28.38 15.15
CA GLY A 731 -3.60 -29.28 16.23
C GLY A 731 -2.44 -30.11 16.80
N ALA A 732 -2.66 -30.79 17.92
CA ALA A 732 -1.66 -31.68 18.51
C ALA A 732 -1.33 -32.84 17.55
N ARG A 733 -0.05 -33.22 17.44
CA ARG A 733 0.37 -34.35 16.58
C ARG A 733 -0.21 -35.70 17.03
N GLU A 734 -0.70 -35.78 18.26
CA GLU A 734 -1.10 -37.02 18.94
C GLU A 734 -2.59 -37.35 18.84
N THR A 735 -3.43 -36.43 18.33
CA THR A 735 -4.88 -36.63 18.22
C THR A 735 -5.24 -37.75 17.23
N ALA A 736 -6.23 -38.58 17.60
CA ALA A 736 -6.68 -39.71 16.79
C ALA A 736 -7.36 -39.26 15.48
N LEU A 737 -6.82 -39.69 14.34
CA LEU A 737 -7.30 -39.26 13.02
C LEU A 737 -8.61 -39.94 12.60
N GLY A 738 -8.82 -41.22 12.94
CA GLY A 738 -9.95 -42.01 12.45
C GLY A 738 -11.33 -41.35 12.63
N PRO A 739 -11.73 -41.00 13.87
CA PRO A 739 -13.01 -40.34 14.13
C PRO A 739 -13.14 -38.99 13.41
N THR A 740 -12.03 -38.27 13.27
CA THR A 740 -12.00 -36.97 12.56
C THR A 740 -12.21 -37.16 11.05
N LEU A 741 -11.55 -38.15 10.45
CA LEU A 741 -11.71 -38.45 9.03
C LEU A 741 -13.16 -38.85 8.71
N GLU A 742 -13.81 -39.60 9.60
CA GLU A 742 -15.22 -39.96 9.47
C GLU A 742 -16.15 -38.74 9.63
N ALA A 743 -15.95 -37.94 10.69
CA ALA A 743 -16.75 -36.75 10.95
C ALA A 743 -16.64 -35.71 9.82
N ALA A 744 -15.45 -35.58 9.21
CA ALA A 744 -15.19 -34.69 8.08
C ALA A 744 -15.62 -35.26 6.72
N GLY A 745 -15.99 -36.54 6.62
CA GLY A 745 -16.28 -37.20 5.34
C GLY A 745 -15.04 -37.37 4.45
N LEU A 746 -13.86 -37.54 5.05
CA LEU A 746 -12.58 -37.68 4.34
C LEU A 746 -12.21 -39.13 4.00
N ILE A 747 -12.96 -40.12 4.47
CA ILE A 747 -12.68 -41.53 4.20
C ILE A 747 -12.74 -41.82 2.69
N GLU A 748 -13.80 -41.39 2.02
CA GLU A 748 -13.97 -41.57 0.57
C GLU A 748 -12.88 -40.84 -0.23
N VAL A 749 -12.46 -39.66 0.25
CA VAL A 749 -11.38 -38.88 -0.37
C VAL A 749 -10.06 -39.64 -0.22
N LEU A 750 -9.80 -40.18 0.97
CA LEU A 750 -8.59 -40.94 1.27
C LEU A 750 -8.45 -42.18 0.38
N GLU A 751 -9.54 -42.88 0.09
CA GLU A 751 -9.59 -44.06 -0.77
C GLU A 751 -9.27 -43.75 -2.23
N GLN A 752 -9.53 -42.52 -2.68
CA GLN A 752 -9.30 -42.07 -4.05
C GLN A 752 -7.91 -41.46 -4.26
N LEU A 753 -7.23 -41.07 -3.18
CA LEU A 753 -5.90 -40.46 -3.24
C LEU A 753 -4.80 -41.53 -3.43
N PRO A 754 -3.86 -41.35 -4.38
CA PRO A 754 -2.87 -42.37 -4.75
C PRO A 754 -1.98 -42.84 -3.58
N ASP A 755 -1.56 -41.92 -2.72
CA ASP A 755 -0.70 -42.20 -1.55
C ASP A 755 -1.45 -41.99 -0.23
N GLY A 756 -2.80 -42.00 -0.28
CA GLY A 756 -3.67 -41.74 0.87
C GLY A 756 -3.27 -40.47 1.61
N LEU A 757 -2.99 -40.59 2.91
CA LEU A 757 -2.62 -39.48 3.81
C LEU A 757 -1.31 -38.77 3.42
N GLN A 758 -0.44 -39.44 2.66
CA GLN A 758 0.84 -38.89 2.21
C GLN A 758 0.74 -38.13 0.88
N THR A 759 -0.42 -38.18 0.23
CA THR A 759 -0.65 -37.49 -1.04
C THR A 759 -0.51 -35.99 -0.86
N ASP A 760 0.40 -35.38 -1.62
CA ASP A 760 0.50 -33.92 -1.73
C ASP A 760 -0.77 -33.39 -2.41
N LEU A 761 -1.39 -32.37 -1.84
CA LEU A 761 -2.64 -31.80 -2.37
C LEU A 761 -2.41 -30.74 -3.46
N GLY A 762 -1.14 -30.38 -3.73
CA GLY A 762 -0.79 -29.37 -4.73
C GLY A 762 -1.11 -27.93 -4.31
N GLU A 763 -0.72 -26.97 -5.14
CA GLU A 763 -0.91 -25.54 -4.87
C GLU A 763 -2.40 -25.20 -4.75
N GLY A 764 -2.80 -24.57 -3.64
CA GLY A 764 -4.21 -24.26 -3.37
C GLY A 764 -5.11 -25.48 -3.14
N GLY A 765 -4.55 -26.68 -3.02
CA GLY A 765 -5.34 -27.91 -3.03
C GLY A 765 -5.80 -28.33 -4.43
N GLY A 766 -5.07 -27.97 -5.50
CA GLY A 766 -5.46 -28.27 -6.88
C GLY A 766 -5.62 -29.75 -7.24
N LEU A 767 -5.21 -30.68 -6.36
CA LEU A 767 -5.41 -32.12 -6.52
C LEU A 767 -6.66 -32.66 -5.81
N VAL A 768 -7.43 -31.80 -5.15
CA VAL A 768 -8.76 -32.12 -4.59
C VAL A 768 -9.82 -31.24 -5.22
N SER A 769 -11.04 -31.75 -5.35
CA SER A 769 -12.19 -30.96 -5.79
C SER A 769 -12.53 -29.87 -4.76
N GLY A 770 -13.31 -28.86 -5.16
CA GLY A 770 -13.70 -27.77 -4.25
C GLY A 770 -14.39 -28.28 -2.99
N GLY A 771 -15.31 -29.24 -3.12
CA GLY A 771 -16.00 -29.88 -2.01
C GLY A 771 -15.09 -30.74 -1.13
N GLU A 772 -14.17 -31.50 -1.71
CA GLU A 772 -13.14 -32.24 -0.96
C GLU A 772 -12.23 -31.29 -0.17
N GLY A 773 -11.82 -30.18 -0.78
CA GLY A 773 -11.07 -29.14 -0.11
C GLY A 773 -11.82 -28.56 1.09
N GLN A 774 -13.14 -28.41 1.03
CA GLN A 774 -13.94 -28.00 2.19
C GLN A 774 -13.91 -29.05 3.30
N ARG A 775 -14.06 -30.34 2.96
CA ARG A 775 -13.93 -31.44 3.92
C ARG A 775 -12.55 -31.48 4.58
N VAL A 776 -11.48 -31.15 3.85
CA VAL A 776 -10.13 -31.03 4.42
C VAL A 776 -10.06 -29.88 5.43
N ARG A 777 -10.67 -28.72 5.14
CA ARG A 777 -10.74 -27.57 6.08
C ARG A 777 -11.54 -27.92 7.33
N LEU A 778 -12.69 -28.59 7.17
CA LEU A 778 -13.46 -29.11 8.31
C LEU A 778 -12.63 -30.08 9.15
N GLY A 779 -11.94 -31.04 8.52
CA GLY A 779 -11.06 -31.99 9.20
C GLY A 779 -9.96 -31.31 10.02
N ARG A 780 -9.41 -30.18 9.55
CA ARG A 780 -8.46 -29.36 10.33
C ARG A 780 -9.07 -28.77 11.59
N ALA A 781 -10.28 -28.22 11.46
CA ALA A 781 -11.00 -27.65 12.60
C ALA A 781 -11.35 -28.73 13.63
N LEU A 782 -11.78 -29.91 13.18
CA LEU A 782 -12.13 -31.04 14.05
C LEU A 782 -10.92 -31.62 14.81
N LEU A 783 -9.71 -31.54 14.24
CA LEU A 783 -8.47 -31.97 14.91
C LEU A 783 -7.95 -31.00 15.97
N ARG A 784 -8.50 -29.80 16.06
CA ARG A 784 -8.16 -28.88 17.16
C ARG A 784 -8.83 -29.40 18.44
N GLU A 785 -8.07 -29.46 19.52
CA GLU A 785 -8.55 -29.85 20.84
C GLU A 785 -9.06 -28.62 21.60
N ASP A 786 -9.91 -28.83 22.60
CA ASP A 786 -10.42 -27.81 23.52
C ASP A 786 -11.09 -26.58 22.85
N ASN A 787 -11.78 -26.79 21.72
CA ASN A 787 -12.56 -25.74 21.08
C ASN A 787 -13.80 -25.42 21.91
N ARG A 788 -13.87 -24.20 22.45
CA ARG A 788 -15.04 -23.69 23.17
C ARG A 788 -15.95 -22.83 22.28
N LEU A 789 -15.40 -22.30 21.19
CA LEU A 789 -16.09 -21.56 20.15
C LEU A 789 -15.80 -22.18 18.77
N VAL A 790 -16.82 -22.36 17.95
CA VAL A 790 -16.72 -22.90 16.59
C VAL A 790 -17.46 -21.97 15.64
N LEU A 791 -16.75 -21.53 14.60
CA LEU A 791 -17.27 -20.62 13.60
C LEU A 791 -17.22 -21.30 12.25
N LEU A 792 -18.39 -21.51 11.64
CA LEU A 792 -18.53 -22.11 10.32
C LEU A 792 -19.03 -21.03 9.37
N ASP A 793 -18.17 -20.52 8.47
CA ASP A 793 -18.56 -19.53 7.46
C ASP A 793 -18.63 -20.21 6.08
N GLU A 794 -19.84 -20.46 5.59
CA GLU A 794 -20.10 -21.24 4.36
C GLU A 794 -19.29 -22.55 4.23
N PRO A 795 -19.23 -23.38 5.29
CA PRO A 795 -18.24 -24.46 5.43
C PRO A 795 -18.34 -25.57 4.38
N PHE A 796 -19.46 -25.66 3.68
CA PHE A 796 -19.76 -26.77 2.77
C PHE A 796 -20.09 -26.33 1.34
N ARG A 797 -19.68 -25.11 0.96
CA ARG A 797 -19.88 -24.61 -0.40
C ARG A 797 -19.31 -25.56 -1.46
N GLY A 798 -20.09 -25.84 -2.50
CA GLY A 798 -19.70 -26.75 -3.59
C GLY A 798 -20.00 -28.24 -3.32
N LEU A 799 -20.63 -28.57 -2.19
CA LEU A 799 -21.19 -29.90 -1.92
C LEU A 799 -22.71 -29.93 -2.17
N ASP A 800 -23.22 -31.10 -2.55
CA ASP A 800 -24.66 -31.30 -2.73
C ASP A 800 -25.42 -31.21 -1.39
N ARG A 801 -26.72 -30.91 -1.46
CA ARG A 801 -27.57 -30.68 -0.28
C ARG A 801 -27.57 -31.85 0.72
N SER A 802 -27.51 -33.09 0.23
CA SER A 802 -27.54 -34.27 1.10
C SER A 802 -26.25 -34.40 1.90
N GLN A 803 -25.10 -34.23 1.24
CA GLN A 803 -23.79 -34.26 1.88
C GLN A 803 -23.63 -33.12 2.89
N ARG A 804 -24.07 -31.90 2.54
CA ARG A 804 -24.06 -30.74 3.45
C ARG A 804 -24.84 -31.02 4.73
N SER A 805 -26.05 -31.53 4.60
CA SER A 805 -26.92 -31.87 5.73
C SER A 805 -26.31 -32.94 6.64
N VAL A 806 -25.63 -33.95 6.06
CA VAL A 806 -24.94 -35.00 6.83
C VAL A 806 -23.72 -34.43 7.56
N LEU A 807 -22.87 -33.66 6.88
CA LEU A 807 -21.66 -33.09 7.46
C LEU A 807 -21.97 -32.06 8.55
N LEU A 808 -22.96 -31.19 8.33
CA LEU A 808 -23.42 -30.23 9.32
C LEU A 808 -23.92 -30.92 10.60
N ARG A 809 -24.69 -32.00 10.45
CA ARG A 809 -25.17 -32.80 11.57
C ARG A 809 -24.02 -33.44 12.34
N ARG A 810 -23.06 -34.05 11.63
CA ARG A 810 -21.84 -34.64 12.24
C ARG A 810 -21.03 -33.58 12.99
N ALA A 811 -20.81 -32.42 12.39
CA ALA A 811 -20.10 -31.29 12.98
C ALA A 811 -20.79 -30.81 14.27
N ARG A 812 -22.10 -30.59 14.24
CA ARG A 812 -22.86 -30.19 15.44
C ARG A 812 -22.83 -31.25 16.54
N THR A 813 -22.88 -32.53 16.19
CA THR A 813 -22.75 -33.60 17.20
C THR A 813 -21.35 -33.60 17.82
N TRP A 814 -20.30 -33.45 17.00
CA TRP A 814 -18.92 -33.39 17.46
C TRP A 814 -18.68 -32.23 18.43
N TRP A 815 -19.24 -31.06 18.12
CA TRP A 815 -19.12 -29.83 18.92
C TRP A 815 -20.33 -29.55 19.81
N SER A 816 -21.05 -30.59 20.24
CA SER A 816 -22.30 -30.46 21.02
C SER A 816 -22.15 -29.70 22.34
N ASP A 817 -20.95 -29.70 22.92
CA ASP A 817 -20.63 -28.98 24.16
C ASP A 817 -20.01 -27.58 23.91
N SER A 818 -19.70 -27.25 22.65
CA SER A 818 -19.05 -26.00 22.25
C SER A 818 -20.11 -24.98 21.82
N THR A 819 -19.76 -23.69 21.84
CA THR A 819 -20.63 -22.66 21.24
C THR A 819 -20.37 -22.63 19.75
N LEU A 820 -21.42 -22.72 18.92
CA LEU A 820 -21.27 -22.86 17.47
C LEU A 820 -22.08 -21.79 16.75
N VAL A 821 -21.41 -21.03 15.89
CA VAL A 821 -22.06 -20.06 15.01
C VAL A 821 -21.83 -20.49 13.56
N CYS A 822 -22.92 -20.68 12.82
CA CYS A 822 -22.88 -21.12 11.43
C CYS A 822 -23.49 -20.07 10.52
N VAL A 823 -22.66 -19.42 9.69
CA VAL A 823 -23.09 -18.54 8.62
C VAL A 823 -23.36 -19.38 7.37
N THR A 824 -24.56 -19.23 6.82
CA THR A 824 -24.96 -19.95 5.60
C THR A 824 -25.83 -19.06 4.72
N HIS A 825 -25.80 -19.32 3.41
CA HIS A 825 -26.74 -18.74 2.44
C HIS A 825 -27.87 -19.71 2.09
N ASP A 826 -27.83 -20.96 2.56
CA ASP A 826 -28.87 -21.96 2.32
C ASP A 826 -29.86 -21.97 3.49
N MET A 827 -31.09 -21.52 3.24
CA MET A 827 -32.12 -21.41 4.27
C MET A 827 -32.65 -22.78 4.75
N HIS A 828 -32.27 -23.89 4.11
CA HIS A 828 -32.59 -25.22 4.62
C HIS A 828 -31.66 -25.68 5.73
N GLU A 829 -30.40 -25.20 5.76
CA GLU A 829 -29.44 -25.59 6.80
C GLU A 829 -29.81 -25.01 8.16
N THR A 830 -30.46 -23.84 8.19
CA THR A 830 -30.94 -23.18 9.42
C THR A 830 -31.97 -24.03 10.17
N ALA A 831 -32.71 -24.91 9.49
CA ALA A 831 -33.69 -25.79 10.12
C ALA A 831 -33.06 -26.79 11.11
N ALA A 832 -31.74 -27.03 11.00
CA ALA A 832 -31.02 -27.82 11.98
C ALA A 832 -30.82 -27.08 13.32
N PHE A 833 -30.96 -25.75 13.36
CA PHE A 833 -30.62 -24.91 14.51
C PHE A 833 -31.85 -24.50 15.31
N ASP A 834 -31.64 -24.33 16.62
CA ASP A 834 -32.70 -23.90 17.53
C ASP A 834 -32.92 -22.37 17.50
N ARG A 835 -31.93 -21.63 16.99
CA ARG A 835 -31.92 -20.16 16.90
C ARG A 835 -31.27 -19.70 15.60
N VAL A 836 -31.90 -18.72 14.95
CA VAL A 836 -31.45 -18.09 13.71
C VAL A 836 -31.42 -16.59 13.91
N LEU A 837 -30.34 -15.97 13.44
CA LEU A 837 -30.17 -14.53 13.35
C LEU A 837 -30.27 -14.12 11.88
N VAL A 838 -31.14 -13.16 11.58
CA VAL A 838 -31.25 -12.54 10.25
C VAL A 838 -30.55 -11.20 10.30
N ILE A 839 -29.50 -11.05 9.48
CA ILE A 839 -28.76 -9.80 9.34
C ILE A 839 -29.12 -9.15 8.01
N GLU A 840 -29.53 -7.89 8.04
CA GLU A 840 -29.83 -7.07 6.87
C GLU A 840 -29.39 -5.63 7.11
N GLU A 841 -28.75 -5.01 6.12
CA GLU A 841 -28.24 -3.63 6.20
C GLU A 841 -27.41 -3.36 7.47
N GLY A 842 -26.60 -4.34 7.88
CA GLY A 842 -25.73 -4.21 9.05
C GLY A 842 -26.41 -4.37 10.41
N ARG A 843 -27.71 -4.66 10.46
CA ARG A 843 -28.49 -4.81 11.70
C ARG A 843 -29.01 -6.24 11.85
N ILE A 844 -29.16 -6.69 13.09
CA ILE A 844 -29.90 -7.93 13.39
C ILE A 844 -31.39 -7.59 13.35
N VAL A 845 -32.07 -7.93 12.26
CA VAL A 845 -33.49 -7.60 12.05
C VAL A 845 -34.42 -8.62 12.71
N GLU A 846 -33.98 -9.87 12.84
CA GLU A 846 -34.74 -10.93 13.52
C GLU A 846 -33.83 -11.89 14.29
N ASP A 847 -34.33 -12.38 15.42
CA ASP A 847 -33.68 -13.37 16.28
C ASP A 847 -34.76 -14.29 16.86
N GLY A 848 -34.74 -15.57 16.48
CA GLY A 848 -35.74 -16.53 16.92
C GLY A 848 -35.50 -17.94 16.40
N SER A 849 -36.42 -18.87 16.73
CA SER A 849 -36.33 -20.23 16.20
C SER A 849 -36.82 -20.29 14.75
N PRO A 850 -36.23 -21.13 13.88
CA PRO A 850 -36.64 -21.21 12.48
C PRO A 850 -38.13 -21.52 12.31
N GLY A 851 -38.70 -22.34 13.19
CA GLY A 851 -40.13 -22.68 13.18
C GLY A 851 -41.03 -21.50 13.54
N SER A 852 -40.63 -20.66 14.49
CA SER A 852 -41.38 -19.45 14.86
C SER A 852 -41.33 -18.40 13.74
N LEU A 853 -40.14 -18.12 13.21
CA LEU A 853 -39.93 -17.12 12.17
C LEU A 853 -40.60 -17.53 10.85
N SER A 854 -40.51 -18.80 10.45
CA SER A 854 -41.19 -19.28 9.23
C SER A 854 -42.72 -19.24 9.31
N SER A 855 -43.29 -19.27 10.51
CA SER A 855 -44.75 -19.25 10.70
C SER A 855 -45.32 -17.82 10.61
N ASP A 856 -44.53 -16.80 10.93
CA ASP A 856 -44.95 -15.39 10.87
C ASP A 856 -44.99 -14.89 9.42
N PRO A 857 -46.14 -14.45 8.89
CA PRO A 857 -46.25 -13.90 7.53
C PRO A 857 -45.41 -12.64 7.28
N ASN A 858 -45.10 -11.86 8.32
CA ASN A 858 -44.33 -10.62 8.19
C ASN A 858 -42.83 -10.84 8.39
N SER A 859 -42.39 -12.07 8.64
CA SER A 859 -41.00 -12.34 8.94
C SER A 859 -40.09 -12.21 7.71
N ARG A 860 -38.95 -11.55 7.90
CA ARG A 860 -37.91 -11.43 6.87
C ARG A 860 -37.28 -12.78 6.56
N TYR A 861 -37.03 -13.60 7.56
CA TYR A 861 -36.60 -15.00 7.42
C TYR A 861 -37.55 -15.78 6.53
N ARG A 862 -38.87 -15.67 6.76
CA ARG A 862 -39.88 -16.33 5.91
C ARG A 862 -39.81 -15.83 4.47
N ALA A 863 -39.69 -14.51 4.27
CA ALA A 863 -39.58 -13.93 2.93
C ALA A 863 -38.35 -14.47 2.17
N LEU A 864 -37.20 -14.63 2.84
CA LEU A 864 -35.99 -15.24 2.27
C LEU A 864 -36.22 -16.72 1.92
N LEU A 865 -36.88 -17.47 2.80
CA LEU A 865 -37.20 -18.89 2.59
C LEU A 865 -38.17 -19.08 1.42
N ASP A 866 -39.20 -18.25 1.32
CA ASP A 866 -40.19 -18.30 0.24
C ASP A 866 -39.58 -17.84 -1.09
N ALA A 867 -38.67 -16.86 -1.08
CA ALA A 867 -37.89 -16.48 -2.26
C ALA A 867 -37.01 -17.64 -2.77
N GLU A 868 -36.34 -18.37 -1.89
CA GLU A 868 -35.54 -19.54 -2.27
C GLU A 868 -36.44 -20.65 -2.88
N ARG A 869 -37.60 -20.93 -2.25
CA ARG A 869 -38.58 -21.89 -2.77
C ARG A 869 -39.14 -21.48 -4.13
N ALA A 870 -39.44 -20.20 -4.32
CA ALA A 870 -39.95 -19.67 -5.58
C ALA A 870 -38.92 -19.77 -6.71
N VAL A 871 -37.63 -19.52 -6.42
CA VAL A 871 -36.54 -19.74 -7.39
C VAL A 871 -36.45 -21.23 -7.77
N GLY A 872 -36.50 -22.14 -6.78
CA GLY A 872 -36.49 -23.58 -7.04
C GLY A 872 -37.68 -24.06 -7.87
N SER A 873 -38.90 -23.62 -7.53
CA SER A 873 -40.10 -24.00 -8.26
C SER A 873 -40.16 -23.39 -9.65
N SER A 874 -39.75 -22.12 -9.82
CA SER A 874 -39.71 -21.44 -11.12
C SER A 874 -38.70 -22.04 -12.10
N MET A 875 -37.53 -22.51 -11.62
CA MET A 875 -36.59 -23.26 -12.46
C MET A 875 -37.20 -24.55 -12.98
N TRP A 876 -37.99 -25.27 -12.18
CA TRP A 876 -38.56 -26.57 -12.54
C TRP A 876 -39.91 -26.48 -13.25
N SER A 877 -40.62 -25.36 -13.12
CA SER A 877 -41.92 -25.12 -13.76
C SER A 877 -41.83 -24.50 -15.16
N GLY A 878 -40.62 -24.16 -15.64
CA GLY A 878 -40.44 -23.63 -16.99
C GLY A 878 -40.78 -24.65 -18.07
N GLU A 879 -41.53 -24.25 -19.10
CA GLU A 879 -41.97 -25.15 -20.18
C GLU A 879 -40.82 -25.88 -20.91
N ASN A 880 -39.60 -25.32 -20.83
CA ASN A 880 -38.39 -25.83 -21.47
C ASN A 880 -37.64 -26.91 -20.66
N TRP A 881 -37.98 -27.15 -19.40
CA TRP A 881 -37.35 -28.20 -18.59
C TRP A 881 -38.01 -29.56 -18.83
N ARG A 882 -37.18 -30.54 -19.20
CA ARG A 882 -37.57 -31.94 -19.46
C ARG A 882 -36.94 -32.82 -18.40
N ARG A 883 -37.75 -33.70 -17.78
CA ARG A 883 -37.25 -34.66 -16.79
C ARG A 883 -36.91 -35.95 -17.50
N VAL A 884 -35.63 -36.28 -17.49
CA VAL A 884 -35.07 -37.37 -18.29
C VAL A 884 -34.35 -38.33 -17.35
N ARG A 885 -34.73 -39.60 -17.37
CA ARG A 885 -34.16 -40.68 -16.58
C ARG A 885 -33.37 -41.61 -17.50
N LEU A 886 -32.15 -41.99 -17.11
CA LEU A 886 -31.34 -42.94 -17.87
C LEU A 886 -31.35 -44.29 -17.14
N GLU A 887 -32.03 -45.29 -17.69
CA GLU A 887 -32.09 -46.66 -17.16
C GLU A 887 -31.62 -47.65 -18.24
N ASP A 888 -30.69 -48.52 -17.87
CA ASP A 888 -30.06 -49.52 -18.77
C ASP A 888 -29.50 -48.95 -20.09
N GLY A 889 -29.04 -47.69 -20.07
CA GLY A 889 -28.50 -47.00 -21.25
C GLY A 889 -29.57 -46.41 -22.18
N THR A 890 -30.85 -46.52 -21.81
CA THR A 890 -31.99 -45.93 -22.51
C THR A 890 -32.51 -44.71 -21.77
N LEU A 891 -32.80 -43.67 -22.54
CA LEU A 891 -33.24 -42.38 -22.05
C LEU A 891 -34.77 -42.35 -22.02
N HIS A 892 -35.37 -42.34 -20.83
CA HIS A 892 -36.81 -42.28 -20.59
C HIS A 892 -37.20 -40.86 -20.18
N GLU A 893 -38.22 -40.29 -20.83
CA GLU A 893 -38.76 -38.97 -20.48
C GLU A 893 -40.06 -39.16 -19.68
N ASP A 894 -40.10 -38.66 -18.45
CA ASP A 894 -41.30 -38.74 -17.60
C ASP A 894 -42.34 -37.71 -18.08
N ASN A 895 -43.54 -38.18 -18.39
CA ASN A 895 -44.65 -37.33 -18.83
C ASN A 895 -45.31 -36.63 -17.63
N ARG A 896 -45.62 -35.33 -17.80
CA ARG A 896 -46.09 -34.36 -16.78
C ARG A 896 -47.37 -34.72 -15.98
N GLY A 897 -47.96 -35.91 -16.13
CA GLY A 897 -49.31 -36.25 -15.66
C GLY A 897 -49.43 -36.92 -14.28
N ASP A 898 -48.36 -37.50 -13.72
CA ASP A 898 -48.43 -38.32 -12.50
C ASP A 898 -47.86 -37.62 -11.23
N ALA A 899 -47.55 -36.32 -11.30
CA ALA A 899 -46.81 -35.61 -10.26
C ALA A 899 -47.67 -34.84 -9.24
N ASP A 900 -49.00 -35.00 -9.22
CA ASP A 900 -49.87 -34.34 -8.22
C ASP A 900 -49.90 -35.04 -6.85
N GLY A 901 -49.09 -36.09 -6.63
CA GLY A 901 -49.17 -36.95 -5.45
C GLY A 901 -47.87 -37.26 -4.70
N LEU A 902 -46.71 -36.70 -5.08
CA LEU A 902 -45.44 -37.03 -4.43
C LEU A 902 -44.83 -35.81 -3.74
N GLU A 903 -44.51 -35.95 -2.45
CA GLU A 903 -43.86 -34.90 -1.68
C GLU A 903 -42.48 -34.53 -2.27
N PRO A 904 -42.02 -33.27 -2.13
CA PRO A 904 -40.77 -32.78 -2.72
C PRO A 904 -39.49 -33.52 -2.30
N GLU A 905 -39.55 -34.39 -1.28
CA GLU A 905 -38.42 -35.20 -0.82
C GLU A 905 -38.14 -36.42 -1.71
N GLU A 906 -39.14 -37.00 -2.37
CA GLU A 906 -38.98 -38.22 -3.18
C GLU A 906 -38.56 -37.93 -4.64
N ALA A 907 -38.56 -36.65 -5.02
CA ALA A 907 -38.21 -36.18 -6.35
C ALA A 907 -36.75 -35.69 -6.47
N ARG A 908 -35.84 -35.99 -5.54
CA ARG A 908 -34.43 -35.54 -5.60
C ARG A 908 -33.47 -36.64 -6.01
#